data_AF-A0A1H7PIS7-F1
#
_entry.id   AF-A0A1H7PIS7-F1
#
_cell.length_a   1.000
_cell.length_b   1.000
_cell.length_c   1.000
_cell.angle_alpha   90.00
_cell.angle_beta   90.00
_cell.angle_gamma   90.00
#
_symmetry.space_group_name_H-M   'P 1'
#
loop_
_entity.id
_entity.type
_entity.pdbx_description
1 polymer ?
#
loop_
_entity_poly.entity_id
_entity_poly.type
_entity_poly.pdbx_seq_one_letter_code
_entity_poly.pdbx_strand_id
1 'polypeptide(L)'
;MTRVVRAHTPLGEEQLMFRSMRGMEGLSQLFEFDVDLLSPSMSIDMKAVLGKPLALEIQTAGKPRFLNGQIVRFTMIGKEGDTSRHIVYRASVRPWLWYLTRSSDCKIFQNKSVVEILEEVFADYGFAFEKRLGGSYRQWEYCVQYQETDFAFVSRLMEHEGIYYFFEHAKNQHTLVLADDIGAHEPLPAYPKISYLATDRDLAPFQEVIDQWQVTEEIRPGSYVVDDFDFKKPRADLMNVRNQPRGGDHGQYEMYEWLGGFSESEQGEHYARIRLEEAQAQAERDIGHTNVRGMAPGYRFTMQNCPREDDNREYLVVSVSYALREGGYASGSEPGSCSFDFAVQPASCAFRAPRVTPMPRANGPQTATVVGKAGQEFWVDQYGRVKVQFRWDRYGKSDENSSCWVRVSSAWAGSNYGAVNHPRRGQEVVVDFIGGHPDRPIIIGRVYNADQMPPLELPAKVTVSGFVSRSRDGSAANANEFILDDAPGCELVRIHAEKDFEIDVENDLRIHVENDETETIDGHRNTHVLKTDTLTVDRTRDTIVKQKDTAEYRNGSKLTVSGALTEHFFDNRIETTTRLGSKETVLSGQSEVVVNAGLRHETFDKGLLVDVKEGMDEEIHTGNSILKTLAGNRQETYQTGWQRDVVGGGGKDNIKGGLEETIETGDHNSTVSSGNYHGKAQKVTIEATAGDVDIKASGDFTFEGNHVKRVNRVLLWDWSPTAVLATGLSSATYGVNNSNAGLTITSNIKKMDATAQILNMYAHQANFGAVSFSNVVAEEHAGGFWGALKGFVLFG
;
A
#
# COMPACT_ATOMS: atom_id res chain seq x y z
N MET A 1 -24.46 -76.85 -56.05
CA MET A 1 -23.28 -76.98 -55.18
C MET A 1 -23.59 -76.27 -53.86
N THR A 2 -23.13 -76.80 -52.74
CA THR A 2 -23.17 -76.13 -51.43
C THR A 2 -22.19 -74.96 -51.49
N ARG A 3 -22.67 -73.72 -51.29
CA ARG A 3 -21.80 -72.53 -51.26
C ARG A 3 -21.02 -72.44 -49.96
N VAL A 4 -19.76 -72.00 -50.08
CA VAL A 4 -18.83 -71.70 -49.00
C VAL A 4 -19.19 -70.37 -48.33
N VAL A 5 -19.70 -69.39 -49.09
CA VAL A 5 -20.09 -68.08 -48.56
C VAL A 5 -21.54 -67.73 -48.91
N ARG A 6 -22.29 -67.19 -47.95
CA ARG A 6 -23.64 -66.61 -48.14
C ARG A 6 -23.69 -65.19 -47.63
N ALA A 7 -24.52 -64.34 -48.23
CA ALA A 7 -24.73 -62.96 -47.79
C ALA A 7 -26.14 -62.78 -47.23
N HIS A 8 -26.24 -62.54 -45.93
CA HIS A 8 -27.48 -62.12 -45.28
C HIS A 8 -27.62 -60.59 -45.44
N THR A 9 -28.65 -60.15 -46.16
CA THR A 9 -28.91 -58.74 -46.45
C THR A 9 -30.35 -58.35 -46.08
N PRO A 10 -30.67 -57.05 -45.94
CA PRO A 10 -32.01 -56.58 -45.58
C PRO A 10 -33.11 -56.93 -46.60
N LEU A 11 -32.72 -57.23 -47.85
CA LEU A 11 -33.63 -57.56 -48.95
C LEU A 11 -33.79 -59.07 -49.20
N GLY A 12 -33.11 -59.91 -48.39
CA GLY A 12 -33.14 -61.37 -48.49
C GLY A 12 -32.16 -61.97 -49.50
N GLU A 13 -31.82 -63.26 -49.31
CA GLU A 13 -30.82 -63.97 -50.13
C GLU A 13 -31.21 -64.07 -51.62
N GLU A 14 -32.50 -64.07 -51.97
CA GLU A 14 -32.97 -64.18 -53.37
C GLU A 14 -32.76 -62.89 -54.18
N GLN A 15 -32.68 -61.73 -53.53
CA GLN A 15 -32.46 -60.44 -54.22
C GLN A 15 -30.98 -60.06 -54.31
N LEU A 16 -30.16 -60.47 -53.34
CA LEU A 16 -28.74 -60.12 -53.27
C LEU A 16 -27.90 -61.33 -52.87
N MET A 17 -27.31 -61.98 -53.86
CA MET A 17 -26.49 -63.19 -53.72
C MET A 17 -25.00 -62.85 -53.68
N PHE A 18 -24.19 -63.53 -52.86
CA PHE A 18 -22.75 -63.27 -52.74
C PHE A 18 -21.95 -63.63 -54.00
N ARG A 19 -21.07 -62.73 -54.48
CA ARG A 19 -20.14 -63.00 -55.59
C ARG A 19 -18.69 -63.04 -55.12
N SER A 20 -18.23 -61.97 -54.49
CA SER A 20 -16.87 -61.84 -53.98
C SER A 20 -16.79 -60.76 -52.92
N MET A 21 -15.79 -60.85 -52.05
CA MET A 21 -15.44 -59.80 -51.11
C MET A 21 -13.93 -59.56 -51.16
N ARG A 22 -13.55 -58.28 -51.14
CA ARG A 22 -12.20 -57.85 -50.80
C ARG A 22 -12.28 -56.93 -49.59
N GLY A 23 -11.35 -57.08 -48.66
CA GLY A 23 -11.38 -56.25 -47.47
C GLY A 23 -10.26 -56.50 -46.50
N MET A 24 -10.19 -55.68 -45.46
CA MET A 24 -9.19 -55.78 -44.41
C MET A 24 -9.80 -55.48 -43.04
N GLU A 25 -9.30 -56.16 -42.02
CA GLU A 25 -9.65 -55.95 -40.61
C GLU A 25 -8.36 -56.03 -39.79
N GLY A 26 -8.28 -55.29 -38.68
CA GLY A 26 -7.13 -55.35 -37.78
C GLY A 26 -7.38 -54.69 -36.43
N LEU A 27 -6.47 -54.93 -35.49
CA LEU A 27 -6.51 -54.34 -34.15
C LEU A 27 -6.39 -52.81 -34.25
N SER A 28 -7.28 -52.10 -33.54
CA SER A 28 -7.48 -50.66 -33.60
C SER A 28 -7.69 -50.08 -35.00
N GLN A 29 -8.27 -50.86 -35.92
CA GLN A 29 -8.62 -50.40 -37.27
C GLN A 29 -10.10 -50.59 -37.57
N LEU A 30 -10.68 -49.62 -38.29
CA LEU A 30 -12.03 -49.73 -38.81
C LEU A 30 -12.03 -50.65 -40.03
N PHE A 31 -12.59 -51.86 -39.90
CA PHE A 31 -12.62 -52.81 -41.01
C PHE A 31 -13.33 -52.26 -42.24
N GLU A 32 -12.91 -52.76 -43.40
CA GLU A 32 -13.44 -52.43 -44.71
C GLU A 32 -13.72 -53.70 -45.48
N PHE A 33 -14.98 -53.97 -45.82
CA PHE A 33 -15.33 -55.06 -46.73
C PHE A 33 -16.08 -54.50 -47.93
N ASP A 34 -15.46 -54.52 -49.10
CA ASP A 34 -16.10 -54.29 -50.38
C ASP A 34 -16.70 -55.62 -50.88
N VAL A 35 -18.01 -55.75 -50.71
CA VAL A 35 -18.79 -56.95 -51.05
C VAL A 35 -19.49 -56.75 -52.39
N ASP A 36 -19.10 -57.52 -53.40
CA ASP A 36 -19.85 -57.64 -54.66
C ASP A 36 -20.98 -58.66 -54.50
N LEU A 37 -22.19 -58.19 -54.80
CA LEU A 37 -23.45 -58.91 -54.73
C LEU A 37 -24.10 -58.97 -56.13
N LEU A 38 -24.80 -60.07 -56.42
CA LEU A 38 -25.53 -60.30 -57.66
C LEU A 38 -27.02 -60.22 -57.41
N SER A 39 -27.71 -59.42 -58.22
CA SER A 39 -29.17 -59.24 -58.21
C SER A 39 -29.77 -59.57 -59.58
N PRO A 40 -30.96 -60.22 -59.65
CA PRO A 40 -31.72 -60.35 -60.88
C PRO A 40 -32.43 -59.04 -61.31
N SER A 41 -32.51 -58.05 -60.41
CA SER A 41 -33.15 -56.76 -60.64
C SER A 41 -32.12 -55.61 -60.75
N MET A 42 -32.38 -54.68 -61.66
CA MET A 42 -31.60 -53.44 -61.83
C MET A 42 -32.18 -52.27 -61.02
N SER A 43 -33.37 -52.42 -60.44
CA SER A 43 -34.14 -51.35 -59.77
C SER A 43 -34.25 -51.55 -58.26
N ILE A 44 -33.15 -51.94 -57.60
CA ILE A 44 -33.07 -52.00 -56.14
C ILE A 44 -33.12 -50.57 -55.56
N ASP A 45 -33.96 -50.35 -54.54
CA ASP A 45 -33.89 -49.12 -53.75
C ASP A 45 -32.65 -49.12 -52.86
N MET A 46 -31.61 -48.45 -53.34
CA MET A 46 -30.34 -48.30 -52.63
C MET A 46 -30.49 -47.59 -51.29
N LYS A 47 -31.49 -46.71 -51.11
CA LYS A 47 -31.70 -45.96 -49.86
C LYS A 47 -32.22 -46.85 -48.73
N ALA A 48 -33.05 -47.85 -49.06
CA ALA A 48 -33.53 -48.84 -48.09
C ALA A 48 -32.40 -49.76 -47.55
N VAL A 49 -31.30 -49.88 -48.29
CA VAL A 49 -30.14 -50.74 -47.96
C VAL A 49 -29.06 -49.99 -47.15
N LEU A 50 -28.89 -48.68 -47.37
CA LEU A 50 -27.91 -47.87 -46.64
C LEU A 50 -28.21 -47.80 -45.14
N GLY A 51 -27.16 -47.90 -44.32
CA GLY A 51 -27.26 -47.86 -42.86
C GLY A 51 -27.92 -49.10 -42.23
N LYS A 52 -28.01 -50.21 -42.98
CA LYS A 52 -28.49 -51.50 -42.50
C LYS A 52 -27.35 -52.51 -42.42
N PRO A 53 -27.48 -53.55 -41.56
CA PRO A 53 -26.45 -54.57 -41.44
C PRO A 53 -26.40 -55.51 -42.64
N LEU A 54 -25.20 -55.95 -42.97
CA LEU A 54 -24.88 -57.06 -43.87
C LEU A 54 -24.03 -58.06 -43.10
N ALA A 55 -24.35 -59.35 -43.20
CA ALA A 55 -23.54 -60.41 -42.61
C ALA A 55 -23.16 -61.46 -43.65
N LEU A 56 -21.85 -61.68 -43.85
CA LEU A 56 -21.35 -62.80 -44.63
C LEU A 56 -21.22 -64.02 -43.73
N GLU A 57 -21.84 -65.14 -44.11
CA GLU A 57 -21.68 -66.44 -43.45
C GLU A 57 -20.68 -67.29 -44.23
N ILE A 58 -19.53 -67.58 -43.62
CA ILE A 58 -18.43 -68.37 -44.20
C ILE A 58 -18.43 -69.75 -43.54
N GLN A 59 -18.56 -70.79 -44.34
CA GLN A 59 -18.45 -72.18 -43.87
C GLN A 59 -17.00 -72.51 -43.53
N THR A 60 -16.74 -72.92 -42.30
CA THR A 60 -15.42 -73.37 -41.79
C THR A 60 -15.43 -74.89 -41.57
N ALA A 61 -14.35 -75.46 -41.02
CA ALA A 61 -14.34 -76.85 -40.53
C ALA A 61 -15.22 -77.07 -39.28
N GLY A 62 -15.61 -75.99 -38.58
CA GLY A 62 -16.39 -76.03 -37.34
C GLY A 62 -17.74 -75.29 -37.46
N LYS A 63 -18.01 -74.37 -36.53
CA LYS A 63 -19.17 -73.48 -36.63
C LYS A 63 -18.96 -72.46 -37.78
N PRO A 64 -20.00 -72.10 -38.54
CA PRO A 64 -19.88 -71.05 -39.56
C PRO A 64 -19.44 -69.74 -38.91
N ARG A 65 -18.50 -69.07 -39.56
CA ARG A 65 -18.00 -67.76 -39.16
C ARG A 65 -18.86 -66.68 -39.80
N PHE A 66 -19.07 -65.57 -39.08
CA PHE A 66 -19.73 -64.40 -39.63
C PHE A 66 -18.73 -63.26 -39.84
N LEU A 67 -18.97 -62.41 -40.84
CA LEU A 67 -18.40 -61.07 -40.97
C LEU A 67 -19.59 -60.10 -41.08
N ASN A 68 -19.88 -59.37 -40.01
CA ASN A 68 -21.04 -58.50 -39.88
C ASN A 68 -20.59 -57.03 -39.83
N GLY A 69 -21.26 -56.17 -40.58
CA GLY A 69 -21.02 -54.73 -40.56
C GLY A 69 -22.20 -53.95 -41.14
N GLN A 70 -22.08 -52.63 -41.14
CA GLN A 70 -23.10 -51.72 -41.68
C GLN A 70 -22.76 -51.31 -43.11
N ILE A 71 -23.76 -51.29 -44.00
CA ILE A 71 -23.60 -50.83 -45.37
C ILE A 71 -23.54 -49.30 -45.39
N VAL A 72 -22.35 -48.73 -45.57
CA VAL A 72 -22.14 -47.26 -45.59
C VAL A 72 -22.18 -46.67 -46.99
N ARG A 73 -21.94 -47.49 -48.01
CA ARG A 73 -22.00 -47.13 -49.43
C ARG A 73 -22.54 -48.31 -50.23
N PHE A 74 -23.43 -48.04 -51.18
CA PHE A 74 -23.99 -49.04 -52.08
C PHE A 74 -23.95 -48.50 -53.51
N THR A 75 -23.34 -49.25 -54.43
CA THR A 75 -23.05 -48.80 -55.80
C THR A 75 -23.46 -49.86 -56.81
N MET A 76 -24.23 -49.52 -57.85
CA MET A 76 -24.46 -50.41 -58.99
C MET A 76 -23.27 -50.34 -59.95
N ILE A 77 -22.60 -51.46 -60.21
CA ILE A 77 -21.45 -51.51 -61.13
C ILE A 77 -21.91 -51.73 -62.58
N GLY A 78 -22.84 -52.66 -62.80
CA GLY A 78 -23.31 -53.04 -64.14
C GLY A 78 -23.57 -54.53 -64.24
N LYS A 79 -23.69 -55.06 -65.47
CA LYS A 79 -23.83 -56.52 -65.69
C LYS A 79 -22.53 -57.25 -65.33
N GLU A 80 -22.67 -58.48 -64.86
CA GLU A 80 -21.52 -59.35 -64.57
C GLU A 80 -20.70 -59.73 -65.83
N GLY A 81 -21.35 -59.72 -66.99
CA GLY A 81 -20.77 -59.92 -68.32
C GLY A 81 -21.89 -59.86 -69.38
N ASP A 82 -21.54 -59.82 -70.67
CA ASP A 82 -22.49 -59.58 -71.77
C ASP A 82 -23.67 -60.56 -71.81
N THR A 83 -23.45 -61.81 -71.39
CA THR A 83 -24.45 -62.90 -71.38
C THR A 83 -25.12 -63.12 -70.02
N SER A 84 -24.66 -62.44 -68.94
CA SER A 84 -25.22 -62.65 -67.60
C SER A 84 -26.57 -61.94 -67.42
N ARG A 85 -27.48 -62.60 -66.71
CA ARG A 85 -28.79 -62.04 -66.30
C ARG A 85 -28.72 -61.24 -65.00
N HIS A 86 -27.57 -61.23 -64.33
CA HIS A 86 -27.40 -60.59 -63.03
C HIS A 86 -26.65 -59.26 -63.14
N ILE A 87 -27.10 -58.30 -62.31
CA ILE A 87 -26.46 -57.01 -62.09
C ILE A 87 -25.58 -57.10 -60.84
N VAL A 88 -24.35 -56.62 -60.94
CA VAL A 88 -23.39 -56.51 -59.84
C VAL A 88 -23.62 -55.22 -59.09
N TYR A 89 -23.83 -55.33 -57.79
CA TYR A 89 -23.86 -54.23 -56.82
C TYR A 89 -22.71 -54.39 -55.84
N ARG A 90 -22.01 -53.30 -55.51
CA ARG A 90 -20.98 -53.27 -54.47
C ARG A 90 -21.51 -52.58 -53.22
N ALA A 91 -21.49 -53.30 -52.10
CA ALA A 91 -21.68 -52.77 -50.77
C ALA A 91 -20.31 -52.56 -50.12
N SER A 92 -19.95 -51.33 -49.76
CA SER A 92 -18.83 -51.09 -48.86
C SER A 92 -19.37 -51.14 -47.43
N VAL A 93 -18.85 -52.08 -46.64
CA VAL A 93 -19.33 -52.45 -45.31
C VAL A 93 -18.26 -52.09 -44.26
N ARG A 94 -18.68 -51.45 -43.17
CA ARG A 94 -17.82 -50.90 -42.10
C ARG A 94 -18.36 -51.26 -40.71
N PRO A 95 -17.56 -51.18 -39.64
CA PRO A 95 -18.09 -51.28 -38.28
C PRO A 95 -19.00 -50.11 -37.94
N TRP A 96 -19.86 -50.27 -36.93
CA TRP A 96 -20.68 -49.17 -36.39
C TRP A 96 -19.81 -48.00 -35.88
N LEU A 97 -18.60 -48.30 -35.39
CA LEU A 97 -17.63 -47.30 -34.94
C LEU A 97 -17.24 -46.29 -36.04
N TRP A 98 -17.43 -46.64 -37.33
CA TRP A 98 -17.26 -45.72 -38.45
C TRP A 98 -18.25 -44.54 -38.41
N TYR A 99 -19.43 -44.68 -37.80
CA TYR A 99 -20.41 -43.58 -37.71
C TYR A 99 -19.87 -42.40 -36.92
N LEU A 100 -19.00 -42.63 -35.93
CA LEU A 100 -18.31 -41.58 -35.17
C LEU A 100 -17.37 -40.73 -36.05
N THR A 101 -17.09 -41.12 -37.30
CA THR A 101 -16.37 -40.28 -38.27
C THR A 101 -17.28 -39.27 -38.99
N ARG A 102 -18.61 -39.37 -38.81
CA ARG A 102 -19.62 -38.52 -39.49
C ARG A 102 -20.10 -37.35 -38.63
N SER A 103 -19.69 -37.30 -37.37
CA SER A 103 -19.97 -36.25 -36.39
C SER A 103 -18.65 -35.71 -35.83
N SER A 104 -18.67 -34.45 -35.39
CA SER A 104 -17.54 -33.77 -34.76
C SER A 104 -18.05 -32.70 -33.81
N ASP A 105 -17.38 -32.51 -32.67
CA ASP A 105 -17.82 -31.60 -31.63
C ASP A 105 -16.66 -30.88 -30.93
N CYS A 106 -17.02 -29.93 -30.07
CA CYS A 106 -16.18 -29.34 -29.04
C CYS A 106 -16.86 -29.56 -27.68
N LYS A 107 -16.38 -30.53 -26.88
CA LYS A 107 -17.02 -30.98 -25.65
C LYS A 107 -16.00 -31.17 -24.52
N ILE A 108 -16.39 -30.79 -23.31
CA ILE A 108 -15.55 -30.85 -22.10
C ILE A 108 -16.01 -32.02 -21.22
N PHE A 109 -15.06 -32.88 -20.84
CA PHE A 109 -15.23 -33.96 -19.86
C PHE A 109 -14.39 -33.63 -18.63
N GLN A 110 -14.96 -33.79 -17.43
CA GLN A 110 -14.32 -33.43 -16.16
C GLN A 110 -14.50 -34.51 -15.11
N ASN A 111 -13.42 -34.83 -14.39
CA ASN A 111 -13.37 -35.82 -13.32
C ASN A 111 -13.86 -37.22 -13.76
N LYS A 112 -13.43 -37.65 -14.95
CA LYS A 112 -13.77 -38.96 -15.54
C LYS A 112 -12.52 -39.71 -15.98
N SER A 113 -12.53 -41.03 -15.88
CA SER A 113 -11.57 -41.89 -16.56
C SER A 113 -11.83 -41.95 -18.06
N VAL A 114 -10.83 -42.32 -18.86
CA VAL A 114 -11.02 -42.52 -20.31
C VAL A 114 -12.10 -43.56 -20.59
N VAL A 115 -12.21 -44.63 -19.80
CA VAL A 115 -13.28 -45.62 -19.97
C VAL A 115 -14.67 -44.99 -19.81
N GLU A 116 -14.90 -44.17 -18.79
CA GLU A 116 -16.19 -43.47 -18.59
C GLU A 116 -16.48 -42.45 -19.71
N ILE A 117 -15.44 -41.86 -20.32
CA ILE A 117 -15.57 -40.97 -21.49
C ILE A 117 -15.96 -41.77 -22.73
N LEU A 118 -15.31 -42.91 -22.98
CA LEU A 118 -15.66 -43.83 -24.09
C LEU A 118 -17.11 -44.32 -23.97
N GLU A 119 -17.54 -44.69 -22.76
CA GLU A 119 -18.93 -45.11 -22.50
C GLU A 119 -19.94 -44.00 -22.79
N GLU A 120 -19.67 -42.76 -22.39
CA GLU A 120 -20.54 -41.62 -22.68
C GLU A 120 -20.65 -41.35 -24.19
N VAL A 121 -19.53 -41.38 -24.91
CA VAL A 121 -19.51 -41.15 -26.37
C VAL A 121 -20.20 -42.31 -27.12
N PHE A 122 -20.01 -43.56 -26.70
CA PHE A 122 -20.63 -44.71 -27.36
C PHE A 122 -22.13 -44.84 -27.08
N ALA A 123 -22.62 -44.36 -25.92
CA ALA A 123 -24.03 -44.40 -25.56
C ALA A 123 -24.95 -43.71 -26.58
N ASP A 124 -24.49 -42.60 -27.18
CA ASP A 124 -25.26 -41.82 -28.16
C ASP A 124 -25.54 -42.58 -29.47
N TYR A 125 -24.82 -43.68 -29.75
CA TYR A 125 -24.96 -44.48 -30.98
C TYR A 125 -25.78 -45.77 -30.80
N GLY A 126 -25.93 -46.27 -29.57
CA GLY A 126 -26.78 -47.43 -29.26
C GLY A 126 -26.30 -48.79 -29.82
N PHE A 127 -25.01 -48.98 -30.07
CA PHE A 127 -24.43 -50.25 -30.52
C PHE A 127 -23.72 -51.03 -29.39
N ALA A 128 -23.52 -52.32 -29.61
CA ALA A 128 -22.88 -53.21 -28.63
C ALA A 128 -21.35 -53.02 -28.59
N PHE A 129 -20.83 -52.84 -27.38
CA PHE A 129 -19.42 -52.94 -27.05
C PHE A 129 -19.21 -53.72 -25.74
N GLU A 130 -18.01 -54.24 -25.55
CA GLU A 130 -17.58 -55.00 -24.38
C GLU A 130 -16.24 -54.47 -23.87
N LYS A 131 -16.02 -54.53 -22.56
CA LYS A 131 -14.78 -54.09 -21.90
C LYS A 131 -14.05 -55.31 -21.35
N ARG A 132 -12.94 -55.72 -21.99
CA ARG A 132 -12.02 -56.76 -21.50
C ARG A 132 -10.69 -56.10 -21.11
N LEU A 133 -10.78 -55.20 -20.15
CA LEU A 133 -9.65 -54.38 -19.68
C LEU A 133 -9.15 -54.94 -18.34
N GLY A 134 -7.85 -55.22 -18.23
CA GLY A 134 -7.19 -55.68 -17.02
C GLY A 134 -6.59 -54.56 -16.15
N GLY A 135 -6.32 -53.41 -16.74
CA GLY A 135 -5.70 -52.25 -16.10
C GLY A 135 -6.67 -51.33 -15.36
N SER A 136 -6.09 -50.47 -14.50
CA SER A 136 -6.77 -49.34 -13.87
C SER A 136 -6.40 -48.04 -14.57
N TYR A 137 -7.41 -47.22 -14.90
CA TYR A 137 -7.22 -45.94 -15.59
C TYR A 137 -7.44 -44.78 -14.62
N ARG A 138 -6.60 -43.74 -14.74
CA ARG A 138 -6.72 -42.53 -13.91
C ARG A 138 -7.98 -41.74 -14.23
N GLN A 139 -8.46 -40.96 -13.27
CA GLN A 139 -9.45 -39.90 -13.54
C GLN A 139 -8.73 -38.64 -14.04
N TRP A 140 -9.22 -38.09 -15.14
CA TRP A 140 -8.75 -36.83 -15.71
C TRP A 140 -9.52 -35.67 -15.08
N GLU A 141 -8.81 -34.70 -14.48
CA GLU A 141 -9.43 -33.45 -13.96
C GLU A 141 -10.15 -32.71 -15.10
N TYR A 142 -9.57 -32.73 -16.29
CA TYR A 142 -10.04 -32.02 -17.48
C TYR A 142 -9.58 -32.75 -18.75
N CYS A 143 -10.51 -33.06 -19.65
CA CYS A 143 -10.24 -33.62 -20.98
C CYS A 143 -11.21 -33.01 -21.99
N VAL A 144 -10.72 -32.57 -23.14
CA VAL A 144 -11.48 -31.80 -24.13
C VAL A 144 -11.44 -32.51 -25.47
N GLN A 145 -12.61 -32.81 -26.01
CA GLN A 145 -12.78 -33.04 -27.44
C GLN A 145 -12.79 -31.68 -28.12
N TYR A 146 -11.89 -31.43 -29.08
CA TYR A 146 -11.74 -30.09 -29.68
C TYR A 146 -11.59 -30.15 -31.21
N GLN A 147 -12.63 -29.71 -31.93
CA GLN A 147 -12.68 -29.61 -33.39
C GLN A 147 -12.30 -30.93 -34.11
N GLU A 148 -12.62 -32.05 -33.49
CA GLU A 148 -12.29 -33.39 -33.95
C GLU A 148 -13.53 -34.28 -34.02
N THR A 149 -13.51 -35.30 -34.88
CA THR A 149 -14.59 -36.28 -34.94
C THR A 149 -14.64 -37.10 -33.67
N ASP A 150 -15.83 -37.61 -33.31
CA ASP A 150 -15.97 -38.48 -32.14
C ASP A 150 -15.04 -39.70 -32.26
N PHE A 151 -14.80 -40.17 -33.50
CA PHE A 151 -13.89 -41.27 -33.77
C PHE A 151 -12.44 -40.90 -33.46
N ALA A 152 -11.98 -39.73 -33.91
CA ALA A 152 -10.63 -39.26 -33.60
C ALA A 152 -10.44 -39.08 -32.09
N PHE A 153 -11.44 -38.52 -31.41
CA PHE A 153 -11.42 -38.34 -29.96
C PHE A 153 -11.25 -39.66 -29.20
N VAL A 154 -12.10 -40.66 -29.49
CA VAL A 154 -12.00 -41.96 -28.82
C VAL A 154 -10.72 -42.71 -29.21
N SER A 155 -10.29 -42.64 -30.47
CA SER A 155 -9.08 -43.32 -30.94
C SER A 155 -7.82 -42.76 -30.29
N ARG A 156 -7.62 -41.43 -30.27
CA ARG A 156 -6.44 -40.85 -29.62
C ARG A 156 -6.40 -41.11 -28.11
N LEU A 157 -7.56 -41.19 -27.44
CA LEU A 157 -7.62 -41.50 -26.01
C LEU A 157 -7.28 -42.97 -25.74
N MET A 158 -7.76 -43.89 -26.58
CA MET A 158 -7.38 -45.30 -26.51
C MET A 158 -5.88 -45.48 -26.78
N GLU A 159 -5.35 -44.90 -27.86
CA GLU A 159 -3.92 -44.87 -28.20
C GLU A 159 -3.06 -44.25 -27.06
N HIS A 160 -3.59 -43.25 -26.35
CA HIS A 160 -2.90 -42.62 -25.23
C HIS A 160 -2.85 -43.54 -23.98
N GLU A 161 -3.97 -44.13 -23.56
CA GLU A 161 -4.01 -45.03 -22.40
C GLU A 161 -3.57 -46.49 -22.70
N GLY A 162 -3.08 -46.76 -23.92
CA GLY A 162 -2.66 -48.10 -24.35
C GLY A 162 -3.80 -49.08 -24.62
N ILE A 163 -5.05 -48.60 -24.61
CA ILE A 163 -6.24 -49.38 -25.01
C ILE A 163 -6.22 -49.57 -26.52
N TYR A 164 -6.64 -50.74 -26.96
CA TYR A 164 -6.91 -51.04 -28.36
C TYR A 164 -8.24 -51.77 -28.49
N TYR A 165 -8.69 -51.97 -29.73
CA TYR A 165 -9.98 -52.62 -29.97
C TYR A 165 -9.97 -53.61 -31.12
N PHE A 166 -10.93 -54.54 -31.11
CA PHE A 166 -11.22 -55.46 -32.21
C PHE A 166 -12.72 -55.73 -32.29
N PHE A 167 -13.15 -56.50 -33.29
CA PHE A 167 -14.56 -56.79 -33.53
C PHE A 167 -14.86 -58.29 -33.43
N GLU A 168 -15.85 -58.64 -32.62
CA GLU A 168 -16.42 -59.98 -32.60
C GLU A 168 -17.69 -60.03 -33.45
N HIS A 169 -17.65 -60.83 -34.52
CA HIS A 169 -18.73 -60.92 -35.50
C HIS A 169 -19.70 -62.07 -35.18
N ALA A 170 -20.96 -61.72 -34.98
CA ALA A 170 -22.07 -62.67 -34.90
C ALA A 170 -23.01 -62.50 -36.10
N LYS A 171 -23.99 -63.39 -36.26
CA LYS A 171 -24.91 -63.36 -37.41
C LYS A 171 -25.65 -62.02 -37.56
N ASN A 172 -26.17 -61.48 -36.46
CA ASN A 172 -27.04 -60.30 -36.49
C ASN A 172 -26.36 -58.99 -36.06
N GLN A 173 -25.17 -59.06 -35.45
CA GLN A 173 -24.44 -57.90 -34.93
C GLN A 173 -22.92 -58.16 -34.95
N HIS A 174 -22.13 -57.09 -34.84
CA HIS A 174 -20.73 -57.15 -34.45
C HIS A 174 -20.57 -56.34 -33.16
N THR A 175 -19.78 -56.87 -32.21
CA THR A 175 -19.49 -56.22 -30.93
C THR A 175 -18.09 -55.61 -30.98
N LEU A 176 -17.94 -54.36 -30.56
CA LEU A 176 -16.63 -53.73 -30.35
C LEU A 176 -16.05 -54.25 -29.02
N VAL A 177 -14.89 -54.91 -29.02
CA VAL A 177 -14.23 -55.35 -27.78
C VAL A 177 -13.05 -54.42 -27.50
N LEU A 178 -13.07 -53.74 -26.36
CA LEU A 178 -11.95 -52.96 -25.83
C LEU A 178 -11.02 -53.88 -25.05
N ALA A 179 -9.72 -53.82 -25.34
CA ALA A 179 -8.67 -54.66 -24.75
C ALA A 179 -7.41 -53.83 -24.44
N ASP A 180 -6.65 -54.28 -23.45
CA ASP A 180 -5.38 -53.68 -23.02
C ASP A 180 -4.27 -54.71 -22.71
N ASP A 181 -4.55 -56.00 -22.86
CA ASP A 181 -3.60 -57.09 -22.57
C ASP A 181 -3.91 -58.36 -23.39
N ILE A 182 -2.91 -59.23 -23.52
CA ILE A 182 -3.04 -60.53 -24.18
C ILE A 182 -4.15 -61.42 -23.56
N GLY A 183 -4.42 -61.26 -22.26
CA GLY A 183 -5.48 -61.96 -21.54
C GLY A 183 -6.91 -61.67 -22.03
N ALA A 184 -7.13 -60.60 -22.81
CA ALA A 184 -8.42 -60.27 -23.42
C ALA A 184 -8.78 -61.12 -24.65
N HIS A 185 -7.82 -61.88 -25.20
CA HIS A 185 -7.93 -62.60 -26.46
C HIS A 185 -8.14 -64.10 -26.28
N GLU A 186 -9.14 -64.65 -26.96
CA GLU A 186 -9.43 -66.08 -26.97
C GLU A 186 -8.66 -66.83 -28.08
N PRO A 187 -8.45 -68.15 -27.95
CA PRO A 187 -7.94 -68.98 -29.04
C PRO A 187 -8.90 -68.99 -30.24
N LEU A 188 -8.37 -69.03 -31.46
CA LEU A 188 -9.14 -68.98 -32.70
C LEU A 188 -10.15 -70.16 -32.78
N PRO A 189 -11.47 -69.90 -32.86
CA PRO A 189 -12.49 -70.95 -32.81
C PRO A 189 -12.31 -72.00 -33.91
N ALA A 190 -12.29 -73.28 -33.52
CA ALA A 190 -11.98 -74.45 -34.36
C ALA A 190 -10.55 -74.52 -34.95
N TYR A 191 -9.70 -73.51 -34.73
CA TYR A 191 -8.33 -73.44 -35.26
C TYR A 191 -7.28 -73.03 -34.20
N PRO A 192 -7.25 -73.62 -32.98
CA PRO A 192 -6.29 -73.25 -31.95
C PRO A 192 -4.83 -73.60 -32.33
N LYS A 193 -4.65 -74.52 -33.28
CA LYS A 193 -3.37 -74.95 -33.85
C LYS A 193 -3.50 -74.96 -35.37
N ILE A 194 -2.55 -74.33 -36.05
CA ILE A 194 -2.52 -74.27 -37.52
C ILE A 194 -1.16 -74.79 -37.99
N SER A 195 -1.17 -75.71 -38.96
CA SER A 195 0.05 -76.23 -39.56
C SER A 195 0.53 -75.35 -40.69
N TYR A 196 1.84 -75.08 -40.71
CA TYR A 196 2.54 -74.62 -41.90
C TYR A 196 2.81 -75.81 -42.83
N LEU A 197 2.61 -75.60 -44.14
CA LEU A 197 2.99 -76.55 -45.18
C LEU A 197 3.53 -75.76 -46.37
N ALA A 198 4.83 -75.88 -46.63
CA ALA A 198 5.47 -75.19 -47.74
C ALA A 198 4.84 -75.56 -49.09
N THR A 199 4.85 -74.60 -50.02
CA THR A 199 4.22 -74.68 -51.35
C THR A 199 4.92 -75.64 -52.31
N ASP A 200 5.98 -76.34 -51.87
CA ASP A 200 6.70 -77.39 -52.61
C ASP A 200 6.03 -78.78 -52.51
N ARG A 201 4.95 -78.89 -51.72
CA ARG A 201 4.17 -80.12 -51.54
C ARG A 201 2.77 -79.96 -52.14
N ASP A 202 2.29 -81.01 -52.82
CA ASP A 202 0.91 -81.06 -53.30
C ASP A 202 -0.07 -80.95 -52.13
N LEU A 203 -0.75 -79.80 -52.05
CA LEU A 203 -1.85 -79.59 -51.10
C LEU A 203 -3.00 -80.52 -51.45
N ALA A 204 -3.42 -81.35 -50.48
CA ALA A 204 -4.61 -82.15 -50.66
C ALA A 204 -5.83 -81.21 -50.87
N PRO A 205 -6.75 -81.53 -51.81
CA PRO A 205 -7.94 -80.71 -52.02
C PRO A 205 -8.68 -80.46 -50.70
N PHE A 206 -8.99 -79.20 -50.42
CA PHE A 206 -9.67 -78.73 -49.20
C PHE A 206 -8.87 -78.81 -47.88
N GLN A 207 -7.56 -79.06 -47.92
CA GLN A 207 -6.71 -78.97 -46.71
C GLN A 207 -6.42 -77.51 -46.35
N GLU A 208 -6.67 -77.14 -45.09
CA GLU A 208 -6.47 -75.77 -44.58
C GLU A 208 -5.14 -75.63 -43.83
N VAL A 209 -4.24 -74.76 -44.30
CA VAL A 209 -2.86 -74.57 -43.82
C VAL A 209 -2.39 -73.13 -43.97
N ILE A 210 -1.26 -72.79 -43.35
CA ILE A 210 -0.43 -71.64 -43.73
C ILE A 210 0.56 -72.13 -44.80
N ASP A 211 0.63 -71.48 -45.95
CA ASP A 211 1.45 -71.91 -47.11
C ASP A 211 2.59 -70.95 -47.47
N GLN A 212 2.57 -69.73 -46.91
CA GLN A 212 3.66 -68.76 -46.94
C GLN A 212 3.84 -68.13 -45.56
N TRP A 213 5.10 -67.87 -45.19
CA TRP A 213 5.48 -67.28 -43.91
C TRP A 213 6.71 -66.38 -44.11
N GLN A 214 6.62 -65.14 -43.63
CA GLN A 214 7.66 -64.11 -43.73
C GLN A 214 7.93 -63.55 -42.33
N VAL A 215 9.13 -63.83 -41.81
CA VAL A 215 9.55 -63.33 -40.49
C VAL A 215 10.23 -61.98 -40.64
N THR A 216 9.84 -61.02 -39.79
CA THR A 216 10.40 -59.65 -39.81
C THR A 216 10.88 -59.24 -38.42
N GLU A 217 12.13 -58.80 -38.32
CA GLU A 217 12.70 -58.12 -37.14
C GLU A 217 13.18 -56.72 -37.54
N GLU A 218 12.83 -55.71 -36.75
CA GLU A 218 13.13 -54.30 -37.00
C GLU A 218 13.76 -53.62 -35.77
N ILE A 219 14.76 -52.76 -35.99
CA ILE A 219 15.39 -51.98 -34.91
C ILE A 219 14.37 -50.98 -34.35
N ARG A 220 14.04 -51.12 -33.06
CA ARG A 220 13.15 -50.23 -32.32
C ARG A 220 13.84 -49.66 -31.07
N PRO A 221 13.36 -48.53 -30.51
CA PRO A 221 13.92 -47.93 -29.30
C PRO A 221 14.01 -48.92 -28.12
N GLY A 222 15.10 -48.80 -27.37
CA GLY A 222 15.33 -49.57 -26.14
C GLY A 222 14.91 -48.82 -24.86
N SER A 223 14.86 -47.49 -24.92
CA SER A 223 14.47 -46.61 -23.81
C SER A 223 13.36 -45.64 -24.26
N TYR A 224 12.40 -45.37 -23.37
CA TYR A 224 11.42 -44.29 -23.53
C TYR A 224 11.38 -43.47 -22.24
N VAL A 225 11.52 -42.15 -22.38
CA VAL A 225 11.52 -41.17 -21.30
C VAL A 225 10.33 -40.24 -21.47
N VAL A 226 9.59 -40.01 -20.41
CA VAL A 226 8.49 -39.04 -20.37
C VAL A 226 8.69 -38.06 -19.24
N ASP A 227 8.38 -36.78 -19.47
CA ASP A 227 8.50 -35.73 -18.45
C ASP A 227 7.39 -34.67 -18.60
N ASP A 228 7.08 -33.99 -17.50
CA ASP A 228 5.99 -33.01 -17.39
C ASP A 228 6.23 -32.02 -16.23
N PHE A 229 5.34 -31.03 -16.05
CA PHE A 229 5.45 -30.03 -15.00
C PHE A 229 4.14 -29.79 -14.24
N ASP A 230 4.11 -30.16 -12.96
CA ASP A 230 3.04 -29.77 -12.03
C ASP A 230 3.43 -28.51 -11.23
N PHE A 231 2.71 -27.42 -11.48
CA PHE A 231 2.88 -26.16 -10.75
C PHE A 231 2.49 -26.24 -9.26
N LYS A 232 1.72 -27.26 -8.84
CA LYS A 232 1.40 -27.51 -7.43
C LYS A 232 2.60 -28.13 -6.69
N LYS A 233 3.50 -28.79 -7.43
CA LYS A 233 4.73 -29.47 -6.93
C LYS A 233 5.96 -29.08 -7.79
N PRO A 234 6.33 -27.79 -7.90
CA PRO A 234 7.28 -27.30 -8.92
C PRO A 234 8.75 -27.71 -8.72
N ARG A 235 9.03 -28.59 -7.74
CA ARG A 235 10.34 -29.21 -7.47
C ARG A 235 10.28 -30.74 -7.46
N ALA A 236 9.12 -31.34 -7.74
CA ALA A 236 9.02 -32.78 -7.90
C ALA A 236 9.73 -33.18 -9.20
N ASP A 237 10.51 -34.25 -9.14
CA ASP A 237 11.00 -34.91 -10.34
C ASP A 237 9.86 -35.75 -10.90
N LEU A 238 9.42 -35.41 -12.12
CA LEU A 238 8.37 -36.12 -12.85
C LEU A 238 8.94 -36.93 -14.02
N MET A 239 10.26 -36.86 -14.26
CA MET A 239 10.92 -37.59 -15.32
C MET A 239 10.87 -39.09 -15.02
N ASN A 240 10.22 -39.87 -15.88
CA ASN A 240 10.11 -41.31 -15.75
C ASN A 240 10.72 -42.00 -16.97
N VAL A 241 11.56 -43.01 -16.71
CA VAL A 241 12.33 -43.75 -17.73
C VAL A 241 11.92 -45.21 -17.73
N ARG A 242 11.51 -45.73 -18.88
CA ARG A 242 11.39 -47.18 -19.11
C ARG A 242 12.52 -47.63 -20.02
N ASN A 243 13.40 -48.49 -19.52
CA ASN A 243 14.54 -49.03 -20.27
C ASN A 243 14.43 -50.57 -20.36
N GLN A 244 14.25 -51.10 -21.57
CA GLN A 244 14.09 -52.53 -21.85
C GLN A 244 14.49 -52.83 -23.31
N PRO A 245 15.80 -52.81 -23.65
CA PRO A 245 16.27 -53.04 -25.01
C PRO A 245 16.10 -54.51 -25.43
N ARG A 246 15.64 -54.75 -26.68
CA ARG A 246 15.45 -56.09 -27.26
C ARG A 246 16.77 -56.81 -27.63
N GLY A 247 17.93 -56.16 -27.43
CA GLY A 247 19.25 -56.66 -27.81
C GLY A 247 19.70 -56.20 -29.20
N GLY A 248 20.84 -56.73 -29.65
CA GLY A 248 21.48 -56.33 -30.91
C GLY A 248 22.25 -55.00 -30.86
N ASP A 249 23.06 -54.77 -31.88
CA ASP A 249 23.72 -53.48 -32.08
C ASP A 249 22.67 -52.39 -32.36
N HIS A 250 22.93 -51.16 -31.92
CA HIS A 250 22.02 -50.01 -32.07
C HIS A 250 20.64 -50.11 -31.35
N GLY A 251 20.33 -51.21 -30.65
CA GLY A 251 19.08 -51.41 -29.91
C GLY A 251 18.90 -50.60 -28.61
N GLN A 252 19.77 -49.62 -28.33
CA GLN A 252 19.73 -48.78 -27.11
C GLN A 252 19.33 -47.32 -27.37
N TYR A 253 18.80 -47.00 -28.55
CA TYR A 253 18.29 -45.65 -28.80
C TYR A 253 17.12 -45.30 -27.88
N GLU A 254 17.08 -44.03 -27.47
CA GLU A 254 16.11 -43.46 -26.56
C GLU A 254 15.15 -42.51 -27.28
N MET A 255 13.88 -42.52 -26.87
CA MET A 255 12.90 -41.49 -27.21
C MET A 255 12.52 -40.67 -25.97
N TYR A 256 12.33 -39.37 -26.14
CA TYR A 256 11.96 -38.43 -25.07
C TYR A 256 10.68 -37.66 -25.44
N GLU A 257 9.66 -37.71 -24.59
CA GLU A 257 8.38 -36.98 -24.74
C GLU A 257 8.18 -35.98 -23.59
N TRP A 258 8.18 -34.69 -23.92
CA TRP A 258 7.85 -33.58 -23.01
C TRP A 258 6.36 -33.24 -23.08
N LEU A 259 5.76 -32.86 -21.94
CA LEU A 259 4.31 -32.70 -21.74
C LEU A 259 3.54 -34.03 -21.87
N GLY A 260 4.11 -35.12 -21.33
CA GLY A 260 3.59 -36.48 -21.47
C GLY A 260 2.14 -36.70 -20.98
N GLY A 261 1.56 -35.77 -20.23
CA GLY A 261 0.13 -35.75 -19.91
C GLY A 261 -0.21 -35.88 -18.43
N PHE A 262 0.75 -35.83 -17.51
CA PHE A 262 0.59 -36.37 -16.15
C PHE A 262 1.10 -35.44 -15.03
N SER A 263 0.68 -35.74 -13.79
CA SER A 263 1.01 -34.96 -12.58
C SER A 263 1.52 -35.80 -11.40
N GLU A 264 1.63 -37.12 -11.58
CA GLU A 264 2.08 -38.08 -10.57
C GLU A 264 3.06 -39.08 -11.22
N SER A 265 4.12 -39.47 -10.50
CA SER A 265 5.18 -40.34 -11.08
C SER A 265 4.66 -41.71 -11.51
N GLU A 266 3.69 -42.29 -10.80
CA GLU A 266 3.08 -43.57 -11.17
C GLU A 266 2.40 -43.54 -12.56
N GLN A 267 1.85 -42.37 -12.94
CA GLN A 267 1.29 -42.15 -14.28
C GLN A 267 2.40 -42.00 -15.32
N GLY A 268 3.51 -41.35 -14.95
CA GLY A 268 4.71 -41.25 -15.79
C GLY A 268 5.31 -42.64 -16.10
N GLU A 269 5.47 -43.50 -15.09
CA GLU A 269 5.94 -44.89 -15.28
C GLU A 269 4.98 -45.68 -16.19
N HIS A 270 3.66 -45.54 -15.99
CA HIS A 270 2.66 -46.15 -16.86
C HIS A 270 2.83 -45.70 -18.31
N TYR A 271 2.91 -44.40 -18.59
CA TYR A 271 3.05 -43.92 -19.97
C TYR A 271 4.40 -44.27 -20.59
N ALA A 272 5.51 -44.20 -19.86
CA ALA A 272 6.82 -44.65 -20.35
C ALA A 272 6.80 -46.14 -20.75
N ARG A 273 6.12 -46.99 -19.96
CA ARG A 273 5.89 -48.40 -20.30
C ARG A 273 5.04 -48.57 -21.56
N ILE A 274 3.87 -47.94 -21.63
CA ILE A 274 2.96 -48.05 -22.77
C ILE A 274 3.63 -47.58 -24.07
N ARG A 275 4.42 -46.49 -24.04
CA ARG A 275 5.13 -45.97 -25.22
C ARG A 275 6.28 -46.88 -25.67
N LEU A 276 7.01 -47.49 -24.74
CA LEU A 276 8.04 -48.47 -25.12
C LEU A 276 7.39 -49.73 -25.70
N GLU A 277 6.30 -50.23 -25.10
CA GLU A 277 5.53 -51.36 -25.62
C GLU A 277 4.94 -51.05 -27.00
N GLU A 278 4.43 -49.84 -27.25
CA GLU A 278 3.97 -49.36 -28.55
C GLU A 278 5.09 -49.37 -29.61
N ALA A 279 6.24 -48.81 -29.27
CA ALA A 279 7.39 -48.77 -30.18
C ALA A 279 7.93 -50.18 -30.50
N GLN A 280 7.91 -51.09 -29.51
CA GLN A 280 8.45 -52.46 -29.63
C GLN A 280 7.43 -53.49 -30.15
N ALA A 281 6.12 -53.24 -30.07
CA ALA A 281 5.09 -54.12 -30.64
C ALA A 281 5.22 -54.27 -32.17
N GLN A 282 5.92 -53.35 -32.84
CA GLN A 282 6.21 -53.42 -34.27
C GLN A 282 7.58 -54.02 -34.60
N ALA A 283 8.42 -54.33 -33.60
CA ALA A 283 9.75 -54.92 -33.84
C ALA A 283 9.64 -56.29 -34.53
N GLU A 284 8.66 -57.10 -34.13
CA GLU A 284 8.47 -58.47 -34.60
C GLU A 284 7.06 -58.63 -35.17
N ARG A 285 6.95 -58.48 -36.49
CA ARG A 285 5.68 -58.36 -37.23
C ARG A 285 5.68 -59.31 -38.42
N ASP A 286 5.36 -60.56 -38.14
CA ASP A 286 5.40 -61.62 -39.16
C ASP A 286 4.15 -61.57 -40.06
N ILE A 287 4.34 -61.88 -41.34
CA ILE A 287 3.29 -61.88 -42.36
C ILE A 287 3.16 -63.28 -42.95
N GLY A 288 1.94 -63.78 -43.09
CA GLY A 288 1.67 -65.10 -43.66
C GLY A 288 0.53 -65.11 -44.67
N HIS A 289 0.48 -66.17 -45.47
CA HIS A 289 -0.64 -66.49 -46.35
C HIS A 289 -1.31 -67.79 -45.88
N THR A 290 -2.64 -67.84 -45.97
CA THR A 290 -3.41 -69.02 -45.60
C THR A 290 -4.71 -69.12 -46.40
N ASN A 291 -5.23 -70.35 -46.47
CA ASN A 291 -6.59 -70.65 -46.91
C ASN A 291 -7.55 -70.99 -45.74
N VAL A 292 -7.10 -70.85 -44.48
CA VAL A 292 -7.90 -71.11 -43.27
C VAL A 292 -9.05 -70.10 -43.16
N ARG A 293 -10.27 -70.57 -43.45
CA ARG A 293 -11.50 -69.74 -43.46
C ARG A 293 -11.86 -69.13 -42.11
N GLY A 294 -11.30 -69.65 -41.02
CA GLY A 294 -11.45 -69.09 -39.68
C GLY A 294 -10.65 -67.81 -39.40
N MET A 295 -9.58 -67.52 -40.15
CA MET A 295 -8.54 -66.55 -39.77
C MET A 295 -9.09 -65.14 -39.47
N ALA A 296 -8.97 -64.68 -38.22
CA ALA A 296 -9.58 -63.45 -37.72
C ALA A 296 -8.61 -62.70 -36.78
N PRO A 297 -8.52 -61.35 -36.85
CA PRO A 297 -7.75 -60.57 -35.90
C PRO A 297 -8.42 -60.55 -34.51
N GLY A 298 -7.61 -60.32 -33.47
CA GLY A 298 -8.09 -60.37 -32.08
C GLY A 298 -8.21 -61.79 -31.50
N TYR A 299 -7.70 -62.80 -32.20
CA TYR A 299 -7.61 -64.18 -31.71
C TYR A 299 -6.17 -64.68 -31.67
N ARG A 300 -5.95 -65.71 -30.85
CA ARG A 300 -4.65 -66.38 -30.71
C ARG A 300 -4.63 -67.75 -31.40
N PHE A 301 -3.51 -68.15 -31.99
CA PHE A 301 -3.30 -69.51 -32.48
C PHE A 301 -1.85 -69.95 -32.26
N THR A 302 -1.62 -71.25 -32.14
CA THR A 302 -0.26 -71.82 -32.12
C THR A 302 0.12 -72.29 -33.53
N MET A 303 1.22 -71.78 -34.10
CA MET A 303 1.76 -72.32 -35.35
C MET A 303 2.53 -73.62 -35.08
N GLN A 304 2.44 -74.57 -36.00
CA GLN A 304 3.12 -75.86 -35.92
C GLN A 304 3.69 -76.27 -37.28
N ASN A 305 4.73 -77.11 -37.28
CA ASN A 305 5.41 -77.62 -38.48
C ASN A 305 6.10 -76.54 -39.35
N CYS A 306 6.41 -75.37 -38.78
CA CYS A 306 7.28 -74.39 -39.44
C CYS A 306 8.72 -74.93 -39.50
N PRO A 307 9.45 -74.80 -40.63
CA PRO A 307 10.86 -75.20 -40.76
C PRO A 307 11.80 -74.46 -39.81
N ARG A 308 11.40 -73.28 -39.32
CA ARG A 308 12.10 -72.55 -38.27
C ARG A 308 11.45 -72.85 -36.93
N GLU A 309 12.17 -73.55 -36.06
CA GLU A 309 11.63 -74.02 -34.77
C GLU A 309 11.23 -72.89 -33.82
N ASP A 310 11.93 -71.74 -33.86
CA ASP A 310 11.59 -70.56 -33.06
C ASP A 310 10.14 -70.08 -33.31
N ASP A 311 9.61 -70.31 -34.51
CA ASP A 311 8.29 -69.87 -34.93
C ASP A 311 7.18 -70.90 -34.63
N ASN A 312 7.49 -72.07 -34.05
CA ASN A 312 6.49 -73.04 -33.61
C ASN A 312 5.86 -72.65 -32.24
N ARG A 313 5.31 -71.42 -32.15
CA ARG A 313 4.84 -70.74 -30.92
C ARG A 313 3.42 -70.15 -31.05
N GLU A 314 2.92 -69.54 -29.97
CA GLU A 314 1.62 -68.84 -29.97
C GLU A 314 1.75 -67.40 -30.51
N TYR A 315 0.83 -67.06 -31.42
CA TYR A 315 0.74 -65.76 -32.09
C TYR A 315 -0.63 -65.12 -31.85
N LEU A 316 -0.63 -63.78 -31.72
CA LEU A 316 -1.81 -62.94 -31.79
C LEU A 316 -2.00 -62.46 -33.24
N VAL A 317 -3.19 -62.68 -33.83
CA VAL A 317 -3.53 -62.16 -35.15
C VAL A 317 -3.87 -60.67 -35.03
N VAL A 318 -3.09 -59.83 -35.71
CA VAL A 318 -3.18 -58.37 -35.61
C VAL A 318 -3.90 -57.75 -36.80
N SER A 319 -3.75 -58.30 -38.01
CA SER A 319 -4.61 -57.95 -39.15
C SER A 319 -4.82 -59.12 -40.10
N VAL A 320 -5.92 -59.08 -40.86
CA VAL A 320 -6.26 -60.04 -41.91
C VAL A 320 -6.83 -59.27 -43.10
N SER A 321 -6.26 -59.51 -44.28
CA SER A 321 -6.82 -59.13 -45.58
C SER A 321 -7.55 -60.32 -46.18
N TYR A 322 -8.80 -60.10 -46.57
CA TYR A 322 -9.71 -61.10 -47.08
C TYR A 322 -9.84 -61.00 -48.60
N ALA A 323 -9.58 -62.10 -49.31
CA ALA A 323 -9.89 -62.25 -50.74
C ALA A 323 -10.80 -63.48 -50.93
N LEU A 324 -12.11 -63.23 -50.89
CA LEU A 324 -13.14 -64.27 -51.05
C LEU A 324 -13.81 -64.15 -52.41
N ARG A 325 -14.00 -65.28 -53.09
CA ARG A 325 -14.75 -65.37 -54.34
C ARG A 325 -15.54 -66.67 -54.39
N GLU A 326 -16.82 -66.57 -54.72
CA GLU A 326 -17.64 -67.75 -54.99
C GLU A 326 -17.55 -68.20 -56.44
N GLY A 327 -17.82 -69.48 -56.65
CA GLY A 327 -17.95 -70.04 -58.00
C GLY A 327 -19.12 -69.36 -58.73
N GLY A 328 -18.90 -68.95 -59.98
CA GLY A 328 -19.89 -68.16 -60.70
C GLY A 328 -21.21 -68.92 -60.97
N TYR A 329 -22.28 -68.14 -61.16
CA TYR A 329 -23.67 -68.62 -61.13
C TYR A 329 -24.11 -69.28 -62.44
N ALA A 330 -23.22 -69.34 -63.43
CA ALA A 330 -23.42 -69.96 -64.74
C ALA A 330 -22.41 -71.11 -64.99
N SER A 331 -22.80 -72.08 -65.81
CA SER A 331 -21.94 -73.19 -66.21
C SER A 331 -20.69 -72.69 -66.95
N GLY A 332 -19.50 -73.12 -66.52
CA GLY A 332 -18.23 -72.68 -67.10
C GLY A 332 -17.59 -71.46 -66.43
N SER A 333 -18.16 -70.96 -65.33
CA SER A 333 -17.52 -69.92 -64.52
C SER A 333 -16.25 -70.41 -63.82
N GLU A 334 -15.35 -69.48 -63.50
CA GLU A 334 -14.17 -69.75 -62.66
C GLU A 334 -14.56 -70.34 -61.29
N PRO A 335 -13.74 -71.26 -60.73
CA PRO A 335 -13.98 -71.83 -59.41
C PRO A 335 -13.87 -70.77 -58.31
N GLY A 336 -14.57 -71.01 -57.19
CA GLY A 336 -14.45 -70.17 -56.00
C GLY A 336 -13.07 -70.30 -55.36
N SER A 337 -12.60 -69.22 -54.73
CA SER A 337 -11.34 -69.16 -53.99
C SER A 337 -11.53 -68.45 -52.65
N CYS A 338 -10.78 -68.88 -51.65
CA CYS A 338 -10.70 -68.25 -50.33
C CYS A 338 -9.22 -68.10 -50.00
N SER A 339 -8.78 -66.86 -49.83
CA SER A 339 -7.37 -66.50 -49.67
C SER A 339 -7.29 -65.39 -48.63
N PHE A 340 -6.35 -65.54 -47.70
CA PHE A 340 -6.21 -64.69 -46.53
C PHE A 340 -4.73 -64.36 -46.32
N ASP A 341 -4.36 -63.09 -46.51
CA ASP A 341 -3.07 -62.56 -46.06
C ASP A 341 -3.25 -62.04 -44.63
N PHE A 342 -2.33 -62.35 -43.72
CA PHE A 342 -2.47 -61.97 -42.31
C PHE A 342 -1.15 -61.50 -41.72
N ALA A 343 -1.21 -60.59 -40.75
CA ALA A 343 -0.07 -60.15 -39.96
C ALA A 343 -0.29 -60.49 -38.49
N VAL A 344 0.76 -60.97 -37.83
CA VAL A 344 0.73 -61.44 -36.44
C VAL A 344 1.87 -60.84 -35.62
N GLN A 345 1.85 -61.09 -34.32
CA GLN A 345 3.01 -60.97 -33.43
C GLN A 345 3.03 -62.14 -32.45
N PRO A 346 4.17 -62.49 -31.84
CA PRO A 346 4.21 -63.46 -30.76
C PRO A 346 3.33 -63.01 -29.58
N ALA A 347 2.60 -63.94 -28.96
CA ALA A 347 1.74 -63.64 -27.81
C ALA A 347 2.52 -63.21 -26.55
N SER A 348 3.84 -63.39 -26.52
CA SER A 348 4.74 -62.86 -25.49
C SER A 348 5.02 -61.36 -25.60
N CYS A 349 4.73 -60.75 -26.75
CA CYS A 349 4.85 -59.31 -26.95
C CYS A 349 3.50 -58.64 -26.69
N ALA A 350 3.46 -57.66 -25.77
CA ALA A 350 2.28 -56.82 -25.58
C ALA A 350 1.93 -56.08 -26.87
N PHE A 351 0.64 -56.00 -27.21
CA PHE A 351 0.16 -55.14 -28.29
C PHE A 351 -0.29 -53.79 -27.71
N ARG A 352 0.12 -52.70 -28.37
CA ARG A 352 -0.45 -51.36 -28.20
C ARG A 352 -0.80 -50.81 -29.57
N ALA A 353 -1.89 -50.06 -29.66
CA ALA A 353 -2.22 -49.34 -30.86
C ALA A 353 -1.18 -48.23 -31.11
N PRO A 354 -0.66 -48.07 -32.34
CA PRO A 354 0.22 -46.95 -32.67
C PRO A 354 -0.56 -45.63 -32.62
N ARG A 355 0.08 -44.56 -32.14
CA ARG A 355 -0.46 -43.18 -32.12
C ARG A 355 -0.57 -42.56 -33.52
N VAL A 356 -1.50 -43.10 -34.32
CA VAL A 356 -1.78 -42.61 -35.68
C VAL A 356 -2.82 -41.49 -35.69
N THR A 357 -3.65 -41.38 -34.66
CA THR A 357 -4.72 -40.38 -34.62
C THR A 357 -4.15 -39.01 -34.23
N PRO A 358 -4.29 -37.98 -35.08
CA PRO A 358 -3.74 -36.65 -34.78
C PRO A 358 -4.34 -36.07 -33.50
N MET A 359 -3.49 -35.64 -32.56
CA MET A 359 -3.95 -34.93 -31.38
C MET A 359 -4.43 -33.51 -31.77
N PRO A 360 -5.62 -33.06 -31.32
CA PRO A 360 -6.10 -31.72 -31.62
C PRO A 360 -5.18 -30.68 -31.01
N ARG A 361 -5.02 -29.55 -31.71
CA ARG A 361 -4.26 -28.39 -31.24
C ARG A 361 -5.06 -27.11 -31.39
N ALA A 362 -5.02 -26.27 -30.36
CA ALA A 362 -5.41 -24.88 -30.48
C ALA A 362 -4.30 -24.13 -31.22
N ASN A 363 -4.63 -23.55 -32.37
CA ASN A 363 -3.66 -22.85 -33.24
C ASN A 363 -3.36 -21.40 -32.78
N GLY A 364 -3.86 -21.00 -31.61
CA GLY A 364 -3.64 -19.69 -31.02
C GLY A 364 -4.62 -19.39 -29.87
N PRO A 365 -4.47 -18.25 -29.19
CA PRO A 365 -5.32 -17.87 -28.07
C PRO A 365 -6.77 -17.64 -28.47
N GLN A 366 -7.68 -17.88 -27.53
CA GLN A 366 -9.12 -17.72 -27.68
C GLN A 366 -9.66 -16.81 -26.56
N THR A 367 -10.86 -16.26 -26.71
CA THR A 367 -11.53 -15.60 -25.57
C THR A 367 -12.48 -16.53 -24.86
N ALA A 368 -12.65 -16.30 -23.56
CA ALA A 368 -13.60 -16.99 -22.71
C ALA A 368 -14.18 -16.02 -21.68
N THR A 369 -15.37 -16.31 -21.16
CA THR A 369 -15.99 -15.52 -20.08
C THR A 369 -15.66 -16.16 -18.73
N VAL A 370 -15.22 -15.37 -17.76
CA VAL A 370 -14.95 -15.84 -16.40
C VAL A 370 -16.26 -16.21 -15.70
N VAL A 371 -16.31 -17.39 -15.09
CA VAL A 371 -17.50 -17.94 -14.44
C VAL A 371 -17.21 -18.49 -13.05
N GLY A 372 -18.27 -18.75 -12.30
CA GLY A 372 -18.23 -19.17 -10.91
C GLY A 372 -19.63 -19.18 -10.31
N LYS A 373 -19.68 -19.46 -9.00
CA LYS A 373 -20.93 -19.64 -8.26
C LYS A 373 -21.88 -18.45 -8.40
N ALA A 374 -23.18 -18.75 -8.50
CA ALA A 374 -24.22 -17.74 -8.49
C ALA A 374 -24.11 -16.83 -7.25
N GLY A 375 -24.22 -15.52 -7.46
CA GLY A 375 -24.08 -14.51 -6.39
C GLY A 375 -22.65 -14.25 -5.90
N GLN A 376 -21.61 -14.81 -6.55
CA GLN A 376 -20.22 -14.52 -6.20
C GLN A 376 -19.50 -13.81 -7.36
N GLU A 377 -19.09 -12.56 -7.14
CA GLU A 377 -18.31 -11.76 -8.09
C GLU A 377 -16.89 -12.33 -8.29
N PHE A 378 -16.29 -12.82 -7.21
CA PHE A 378 -14.98 -13.48 -7.21
C PHE A 378 -15.14 -14.97 -6.96
N TRP A 379 -14.63 -15.79 -7.87
CA TRP A 379 -14.54 -17.25 -7.71
C TRP A 379 -13.11 -17.69 -8.02
N VAL A 380 -12.28 -17.69 -6.97
CA VAL A 380 -10.81 -17.78 -7.06
C VAL A 380 -10.32 -18.82 -6.04
N ASP A 381 -9.29 -19.59 -6.40
CA ASP A 381 -8.65 -20.58 -5.52
C ASP A 381 -7.33 -20.09 -4.87
N GLN A 382 -6.69 -20.93 -4.07
CA GLN A 382 -5.44 -20.62 -3.36
C GLN A 382 -4.24 -20.25 -4.27
N TYR A 383 -4.32 -20.52 -5.57
CA TYR A 383 -3.30 -20.19 -6.55
C TYR A 383 -3.70 -19.01 -7.45
N GLY A 384 -4.78 -18.30 -7.13
CA GLY A 384 -5.30 -17.20 -7.94
C GLY A 384 -5.98 -17.62 -9.24
N ARG A 385 -6.32 -18.92 -9.40
CA ARG A 385 -6.97 -19.47 -10.59
C ARG A 385 -8.44 -19.10 -10.64
N VAL A 386 -9.01 -19.05 -11.84
CA VAL A 386 -10.45 -18.84 -12.08
C VAL A 386 -11.03 -19.96 -12.94
N LYS A 387 -12.35 -20.02 -13.07
CA LYS A 387 -13.04 -20.88 -14.05
C LYS A 387 -13.57 -20.04 -15.21
N VAL A 388 -13.74 -20.66 -16.37
CA VAL A 388 -14.16 -19.99 -17.61
C VAL A 388 -15.22 -20.78 -18.38
N GLN A 389 -16.05 -20.08 -19.15
CA GLN A 389 -16.93 -20.63 -20.18
C GLN A 389 -16.32 -20.28 -21.54
N PHE A 390 -15.89 -21.29 -22.30
CA PHE A 390 -15.40 -21.09 -23.67
C PHE A 390 -16.56 -20.78 -24.62
N ARG A 391 -16.30 -19.97 -25.66
CA ARG A 391 -17.33 -19.57 -26.65
C ARG A 391 -17.91 -20.73 -27.46
N TRP A 392 -17.14 -21.83 -27.60
CA TRP A 392 -17.53 -23.04 -28.32
C TRP A 392 -18.17 -24.11 -27.43
N ASP A 393 -18.10 -23.98 -26.10
CA ASP A 393 -18.73 -24.95 -25.20
C ASP A 393 -20.24 -24.71 -25.15
N ARG A 394 -20.98 -25.66 -25.72
CA ARG A 394 -22.44 -25.66 -25.83
C ARG A 394 -23.14 -26.37 -24.66
N TYR A 395 -22.39 -27.05 -23.80
CA TYR A 395 -22.89 -27.91 -22.73
C TYR A 395 -22.74 -27.28 -21.35
N GLY A 396 -21.73 -26.41 -21.17
CA GLY A 396 -21.54 -25.62 -19.96
C GLY A 396 -22.70 -24.65 -19.68
N LYS A 397 -22.96 -24.42 -18.39
CA LYS A 397 -24.09 -23.61 -17.90
C LYS A 397 -23.67 -22.20 -17.45
N SER A 398 -22.45 -21.79 -17.79
CA SER A 398 -21.82 -20.55 -17.29
C SER A 398 -21.77 -20.47 -15.74
N ASP A 399 -21.42 -21.59 -15.10
CA ASP A 399 -21.40 -21.79 -13.65
C ASP A 399 -20.02 -22.28 -13.15
N GLU A 400 -19.89 -22.68 -11.88
CA GLU A 400 -18.64 -23.21 -11.35
C GLU A 400 -18.22 -24.58 -11.89
N ASN A 401 -18.99 -25.19 -12.80
CA ASN A 401 -18.72 -26.50 -13.40
C ASN A 401 -18.35 -26.41 -14.89
N SER A 402 -18.36 -25.22 -15.51
CA SER A 402 -18.01 -25.04 -16.93
C SER A 402 -16.59 -25.47 -17.31
N SER A 403 -15.61 -25.32 -16.42
CA SER A 403 -14.21 -25.69 -16.69
C SER A 403 -13.45 -26.17 -15.46
N CYS A 404 -12.24 -26.70 -15.67
CA CYS A 404 -11.21 -26.80 -14.65
C CYS A 404 -10.74 -25.42 -14.17
N TRP A 405 -9.86 -25.42 -13.15
CA TRP A 405 -9.24 -24.21 -12.62
C TRP A 405 -8.08 -23.72 -13.49
N VAL A 406 -8.29 -22.62 -14.20
CA VAL A 406 -7.37 -22.03 -15.17
C VAL A 406 -6.45 -21.00 -14.48
N ARG A 407 -5.13 -21.15 -14.65
CA ARG A 407 -4.14 -20.18 -14.13
C ARG A 407 -4.25 -18.84 -14.85
N VAL A 408 -3.99 -17.76 -14.13
CA VAL A 408 -4.02 -16.39 -14.65
C VAL A 408 -2.60 -15.83 -14.66
N SER A 409 -2.14 -15.40 -15.82
CA SER A 409 -0.90 -14.65 -15.98
C SER A 409 -0.99 -13.31 -15.22
N SER A 410 0.09 -12.96 -14.52
CA SER A 410 0.24 -11.65 -13.88
C SER A 410 1.30 -10.83 -14.60
N ALA A 411 1.16 -9.51 -14.57
CA ALA A 411 2.18 -8.58 -15.03
C ALA A 411 3.52 -8.73 -14.29
N TRP A 412 3.49 -9.20 -13.04
CA TRP A 412 4.68 -9.50 -12.25
C TRP A 412 4.35 -10.57 -11.19
N ALA A 413 5.10 -11.66 -11.14
CA ALA A 413 4.91 -12.73 -10.16
C ALA A 413 6.26 -13.23 -9.62
N GLY A 414 6.40 -13.27 -8.30
CA GLY A 414 7.56 -13.79 -7.59
C GLY A 414 7.14 -14.55 -6.33
N SER A 415 8.12 -14.99 -5.52
CA SER A 415 7.86 -15.75 -4.30
C SER A 415 7.25 -14.85 -3.20
N ASN A 416 5.92 -14.82 -3.13
CA ASN A 416 5.11 -13.98 -2.22
C ASN A 416 5.23 -12.45 -2.48
N TYR A 417 5.50 -12.05 -3.73
CA TYR A 417 5.46 -10.65 -4.17
C TYR A 417 5.06 -10.55 -5.65
N GLY A 418 4.62 -9.37 -6.09
CA GLY A 418 4.23 -9.10 -7.48
C GLY A 418 2.90 -8.36 -7.58
N ALA A 419 2.35 -8.29 -8.80
CA ALA A 419 1.02 -7.75 -9.06
C ALA A 419 -0.05 -8.84 -8.89
N VAL A 420 -1.19 -8.51 -8.26
CA VAL A 420 -2.29 -9.45 -8.05
C VAL A 420 -3.62 -8.78 -8.39
N ASN A 421 -4.09 -9.06 -9.60
CA ASN A 421 -5.39 -8.61 -10.08
C ASN A 421 -6.16 -9.88 -10.46
N HIS A 422 -7.26 -10.24 -9.80
CA HIS A 422 -8.04 -11.41 -10.21
C HIS A 422 -9.08 -11.04 -11.30
N PRO A 423 -9.34 -11.91 -12.29
CA PRO A 423 -10.50 -11.75 -13.17
C PRO A 423 -11.80 -11.96 -12.37
N ARG A 424 -12.82 -11.15 -12.63
CA ARG A 424 -14.14 -11.24 -11.98
C ARG A 424 -15.15 -11.95 -12.87
N ARG A 425 -16.17 -12.58 -12.27
CA ARG A 425 -17.25 -13.26 -12.99
C ARG A 425 -17.91 -12.31 -14.00
N GLY A 426 -18.05 -12.76 -15.25
CA GLY A 426 -18.58 -11.99 -16.38
C GLY A 426 -17.51 -11.27 -17.23
N GLN A 427 -16.28 -11.10 -16.73
CA GLN A 427 -15.21 -10.48 -17.52
C GLN A 427 -14.73 -11.40 -18.65
N GLU A 428 -14.25 -10.79 -19.74
CA GLU A 428 -13.65 -11.52 -20.86
C GLU A 428 -12.13 -11.63 -20.69
N VAL A 429 -11.64 -12.86 -20.82
CA VAL A 429 -10.23 -13.22 -20.68
C VAL A 429 -9.71 -13.87 -21.96
N VAL A 430 -8.43 -13.66 -22.26
CA VAL A 430 -7.72 -14.34 -23.35
C VAL A 430 -7.05 -15.58 -22.77
N VAL A 431 -7.43 -16.76 -23.27
CA VAL A 431 -6.95 -18.08 -22.87
C VAL A 431 -6.06 -18.63 -23.99
N ASP A 432 -4.82 -18.95 -23.65
CA ASP A 432 -3.90 -19.72 -24.47
C ASP A 432 -3.79 -21.16 -23.95
N PHE A 433 -3.12 -22.03 -24.70
CA PHE A 433 -3.07 -23.48 -24.42
C PHE A 433 -1.62 -23.97 -24.42
N ILE A 434 -1.15 -24.52 -23.30
CA ILE A 434 0.25 -24.93 -23.15
C ILE A 434 0.57 -26.05 -24.15
N GLY A 435 1.58 -25.84 -25.01
CA GLY A 435 1.92 -26.75 -26.12
C GLY A 435 0.88 -26.80 -27.25
N GLY A 436 -0.14 -25.93 -27.21
CA GLY A 436 -1.34 -26.00 -28.05
C GLY A 436 -2.37 -27.03 -27.58
N HIS A 437 -2.18 -27.69 -26.42
CA HIS A 437 -3.08 -28.74 -25.95
C HIS A 437 -4.38 -28.17 -25.35
N PRO A 438 -5.57 -28.47 -25.91
CA PRO A 438 -6.86 -27.97 -25.40
C PRO A 438 -7.12 -28.28 -23.91
N ASP A 439 -6.53 -29.38 -23.41
CA ASP A 439 -6.60 -29.82 -22.01
C ASP A 439 -5.80 -28.94 -21.02
N ARG A 440 -4.95 -28.02 -21.52
CA ARG A 440 -4.02 -27.21 -20.71
C ARG A 440 -4.23 -25.69 -20.89
N PRO A 441 -5.42 -25.15 -20.57
CA PRO A 441 -5.69 -23.72 -20.67
C PRO A 441 -4.88 -22.89 -19.67
N ILE A 442 -4.49 -21.69 -20.09
CA ILE A 442 -3.89 -20.64 -19.25
C ILE A 442 -4.36 -19.26 -19.72
N ILE A 443 -4.86 -18.42 -18.80
CA ILE A 443 -5.27 -17.06 -19.12
C ILE A 443 -4.01 -16.20 -19.25
N ILE A 444 -3.81 -15.59 -20.41
CA ILE A 444 -2.65 -14.74 -20.72
C ILE A 444 -2.99 -13.24 -20.79
N GLY A 445 -4.27 -12.88 -20.85
CA GLY A 445 -4.69 -11.49 -21.00
C GLY A 445 -6.17 -11.24 -20.70
N ARG A 446 -6.59 -9.98 -20.87
CA ARG A 446 -7.97 -9.50 -20.71
C ARG A 446 -8.30 -8.54 -21.83
N VAL A 447 -9.56 -8.47 -22.21
CA VAL A 447 -10.06 -7.52 -23.19
C VAL A 447 -11.35 -6.87 -22.70
N TYR A 448 -11.54 -5.60 -23.07
CA TYR A 448 -12.82 -4.91 -22.93
C TYR A 448 -13.75 -5.29 -24.10
N ASN A 449 -15.05 -5.22 -23.88
CA ASN A 449 -16.09 -5.48 -24.87
C ASN A 449 -17.31 -4.56 -24.63
N ALA A 450 -18.40 -4.74 -25.39
CA ALA A 450 -19.57 -3.85 -25.28
C ALA A 450 -20.27 -3.90 -23.90
N ASP A 451 -20.24 -5.05 -23.21
CA ASP A 451 -20.82 -5.22 -21.86
C ASP A 451 -19.81 -4.85 -20.74
N GLN A 452 -18.53 -4.82 -21.07
CA GLN A 452 -17.40 -4.53 -20.20
C GLN A 452 -16.54 -3.45 -20.85
N MET A 453 -17.07 -2.22 -20.91
CA MET A 453 -16.37 -1.08 -21.50
C MET A 453 -15.18 -0.62 -20.64
N PRO A 454 -14.16 0.03 -21.23
CA PRO A 454 -13.09 0.69 -20.48
C PRO A 454 -13.65 1.71 -19.48
N PRO A 455 -12.96 1.97 -18.35
CA PRO A 455 -13.37 2.96 -17.35
C PRO A 455 -13.16 4.42 -17.81
N LEU A 456 -12.84 4.64 -19.09
CA LEU A 456 -12.52 5.92 -19.70
C LEU A 456 -13.48 6.18 -20.87
N GLU A 457 -13.91 7.43 -21.01
CA GLU A 457 -14.73 7.90 -22.13
C GLU A 457 -13.89 7.99 -23.41
N LEU A 458 -13.63 6.85 -24.04
CA LEU A 458 -12.89 6.77 -25.30
C LEU A 458 -13.81 7.05 -26.50
N PRO A 459 -13.34 7.78 -27.54
CA PRO A 459 -11.96 8.24 -27.74
C PRO A 459 -11.63 9.60 -27.10
N ALA A 460 -12.55 10.26 -26.38
CA ALA A 460 -12.33 11.60 -25.85
C ALA A 460 -11.17 11.68 -24.85
N LYS A 461 -10.97 10.65 -24.02
CA LYS A 461 -9.89 10.53 -23.03
C LYS A 461 -8.72 9.64 -23.49
N VAL A 462 -8.23 9.85 -24.72
CA VAL A 462 -7.15 9.04 -25.32
C VAL A 462 -5.77 9.24 -24.66
N THR A 463 -5.54 10.40 -24.03
CA THR A 463 -4.31 10.72 -23.27
C THR A 463 -4.28 10.13 -21.87
N VAL A 464 -5.37 9.51 -21.44
CA VAL A 464 -5.53 9.03 -20.06
C VAL A 464 -5.17 7.55 -19.97
N SER A 465 -4.29 7.21 -19.03
CA SER A 465 -3.87 5.84 -18.72
C SER A 465 -3.88 5.57 -17.20
N GLY A 466 -3.79 4.30 -16.80
CA GLY A 466 -3.68 3.91 -15.39
C GLY A 466 -4.59 2.75 -14.97
N PHE A 467 -4.88 2.69 -13.67
CA PHE A 467 -5.61 1.62 -13.01
C PHE A 467 -6.87 2.17 -12.32
N VAL A 468 -8.02 1.58 -12.64
CA VAL A 468 -9.29 1.84 -11.94
C VAL A 468 -9.79 0.52 -11.37
N SER A 469 -9.87 0.46 -10.05
CA SER A 469 -10.47 -0.67 -9.34
C SER A 469 -11.98 -0.48 -9.17
N ARG A 470 -12.65 -1.42 -8.52
CA ARG A 470 -14.06 -1.30 -8.16
C ARG A 470 -14.28 -1.99 -6.83
N SER A 471 -14.97 -1.34 -5.89
CA SER A 471 -15.42 -1.99 -4.66
C SER A 471 -16.26 -3.22 -5.00
N ARG A 472 -16.12 -4.28 -4.20
CA ARG A 472 -16.88 -5.51 -4.37
C ARG A 472 -18.38 -5.20 -4.28
N ASP A 473 -19.17 -5.73 -5.22
CA ASP A 473 -20.61 -5.47 -5.32
C ASP A 473 -20.98 -3.96 -5.42
N GLY A 474 -20.01 -3.08 -5.75
CA GLY A 474 -20.14 -1.62 -5.76
C GLY A 474 -20.48 -1.00 -7.12
N SER A 475 -20.85 0.28 -7.11
CA SER A 475 -21.18 1.04 -8.32
C SER A 475 -19.94 1.66 -8.99
N ALA A 476 -20.11 2.27 -10.17
CA ALA A 476 -19.04 3.03 -10.82
C ALA A 476 -18.46 4.18 -9.95
N ALA A 477 -19.22 4.69 -8.97
CA ALA A 477 -18.73 5.70 -8.03
C ALA A 477 -17.83 5.14 -6.91
N ASN A 478 -17.75 3.81 -6.76
CA ASN A 478 -17.05 3.15 -5.65
C ASN A 478 -15.74 2.53 -6.14
N ALA A 479 -14.64 3.29 -6.15
CA ALA A 479 -13.40 2.91 -6.81
C ALA A 479 -12.15 3.56 -6.22
N ASN A 480 -11.06 2.79 -6.17
CA ASN A 480 -9.71 3.36 -6.03
C ASN A 480 -9.10 3.52 -7.43
N GLU A 481 -8.45 4.64 -7.69
CA GLU A 481 -7.93 5.05 -9.00
C GLU A 481 -6.49 5.52 -8.88
N PHE A 482 -5.64 5.10 -9.82
CA PHE A 482 -4.34 5.70 -10.10
C PHE A 482 -4.32 6.04 -11.58
N ILE A 483 -4.37 7.33 -11.91
CA ILE A 483 -4.59 7.83 -13.27
C ILE A 483 -3.47 8.81 -13.64
N LEU A 484 -2.98 8.69 -14.87
CA LEU A 484 -2.08 9.61 -15.54
C LEU A 484 -2.83 10.20 -16.75
N ASP A 485 -2.91 11.52 -16.87
CA ASP A 485 -3.36 12.21 -18.08
C ASP A 485 -2.17 12.92 -18.71
N ASP A 486 -1.81 12.50 -19.93
CA ASP A 486 -0.68 13.06 -20.71
C ASP A 486 -1.15 14.18 -21.67
N ALA A 487 -2.29 14.83 -21.40
CA ALA A 487 -2.81 15.95 -22.17
C ALA A 487 -1.89 17.20 -22.06
N PRO A 488 -1.30 17.71 -23.16
CA PRO A 488 -0.31 18.79 -23.09
C PRO A 488 -0.83 20.08 -22.46
N GLY A 489 -0.16 20.57 -21.42
CA GLY A 489 -0.56 21.74 -20.64
C GLY A 489 -1.74 21.50 -19.67
N CYS A 490 -2.17 20.25 -19.51
CA CYS A 490 -3.22 19.78 -18.61
C CYS A 490 -2.82 18.47 -17.92
N GLU A 491 -1.51 18.19 -17.84
CA GLU A 491 -0.96 16.93 -17.34
C GLU A 491 -1.35 16.70 -15.87
N LEU A 492 -1.80 15.48 -15.54
CA LEU A 492 -2.35 15.17 -14.22
C LEU A 492 -1.95 13.77 -13.75
N VAL A 493 -1.38 13.69 -12.54
CA VAL A 493 -1.34 12.45 -11.75
C VAL A 493 -2.46 12.52 -10.71
N ARG A 494 -3.46 11.64 -10.81
CA ARG A 494 -4.57 11.56 -9.85
C ARG A 494 -4.55 10.22 -9.12
N ILE A 495 -4.39 10.30 -7.79
CA ILE A 495 -4.56 9.18 -6.87
C ILE A 495 -5.89 9.39 -6.14
N HIS A 496 -6.77 8.40 -6.18
CA HIS A 496 -8.04 8.41 -5.46
C HIS A 496 -8.19 7.12 -4.65
N ALA A 497 -8.43 7.26 -3.36
CA ALA A 497 -8.82 6.17 -2.48
C ALA A 497 -10.30 6.32 -2.11
N GLU A 498 -11.05 5.23 -2.19
CA GLU A 498 -12.48 5.16 -1.84
C GLU A 498 -12.73 5.40 -0.35
N LYS A 499 -11.72 5.10 0.50
CA LYS A 499 -11.86 5.10 1.97
C LYS A 499 -10.59 5.56 2.67
N ASP A 500 -9.68 4.63 2.97
CA ASP A 500 -8.45 4.91 3.71
C ASP A 500 -7.28 5.00 2.71
N PHE A 501 -6.39 5.98 2.91
CA PHE A 501 -5.15 6.11 2.15
C PHE A 501 -3.97 6.21 3.11
N GLU A 502 -3.05 5.25 3.01
CA GLU A 502 -1.92 5.10 3.91
C GLU A 502 -0.62 5.16 3.11
N ILE A 503 0.33 5.95 3.59
CA ILE A 503 1.67 6.10 3.00
C ILE A 503 2.66 5.78 4.11
N ASP A 504 3.45 4.72 3.93
CA ASP A 504 4.56 4.37 4.81
C ASP A 504 5.89 4.52 4.05
N VAL A 505 6.89 5.13 4.70
CA VAL A 505 8.19 5.49 4.10
C VAL A 505 9.29 5.27 5.13
N GLU A 506 10.00 4.16 4.97
CA GLU A 506 11.03 3.65 5.90
C GLU A 506 12.29 4.55 6.05
N ASN A 507 12.44 5.61 5.24
CA ASN A 507 13.63 6.48 5.31
C ASN A 507 13.33 7.97 5.02
N ASP A 508 13.26 8.38 3.74
CA ASP A 508 13.10 9.78 3.34
C ASP A 508 11.85 9.96 2.46
N LEU A 509 10.91 10.80 2.89
CA LEU A 509 9.89 11.36 2.00
C LEU A 509 10.35 12.75 1.53
N ARG A 510 10.29 13.00 0.23
CA ARG A 510 10.58 14.31 -0.38
C ARG A 510 9.41 14.72 -1.25
N ILE A 511 8.87 15.91 -1.00
CA ILE A 511 7.81 16.55 -1.78
C ILE A 511 8.37 17.88 -2.28
N HIS A 512 8.19 18.18 -3.57
CA HIS A 512 8.57 19.45 -4.18
C HIS A 512 7.47 19.88 -5.13
N VAL A 513 6.96 21.10 -4.92
CA VAL A 513 5.89 21.71 -5.72
C VAL A 513 6.43 23.07 -6.18
N GLU A 514 6.47 23.29 -7.49
CA GLU A 514 7.04 24.52 -8.06
C GLU A 514 6.07 25.72 -8.04
N ASN A 515 4.76 25.45 -7.97
CA ASN A 515 3.70 26.45 -7.94
C ASN A 515 2.93 26.39 -6.60
N ASP A 516 1.69 25.90 -6.59
CA ASP A 516 0.80 25.94 -5.42
C ASP A 516 0.51 24.53 -4.87
N GLU A 517 0.63 24.36 -3.55
CA GLU A 517 0.11 23.22 -2.80
C GLU A 517 -1.18 23.64 -2.08
N THR A 518 -2.20 22.78 -2.07
CA THR A 518 -3.46 23.03 -1.34
C THR A 518 -3.91 21.76 -0.64
N GLU A 519 -4.02 21.83 0.69
CA GLU A 519 -4.41 20.73 1.57
C GLU A 519 -5.69 21.10 2.33
N THR A 520 -6.71 20.24 2.27
CA THR A 520 -7.98 20.42 2.99
C THR A 520 -8.27 19.19 3.83
N ILE A 521 -8.47 19.39 5.13
CA ILE A 521 -8.80 18.33 6.09
C ILE A 521 -10.10 18.71 6.81
N ASP A 522 -11.21 18.05 6.46
CA ASP A 522 -12.52 18.29 7.10
C ASP A 522 -12.57 17.76 8.55
N GLY A 523 -11.73 16.78 8.87
CA GLY A 523 -11.64 16.13 10.18
C GLY A 523 -10.54 16.70 11.08
N HIS A 524 -9.53 15.86 11.38
CA HIS A 524 -8.43 16.22 12.26
C HIS A 524 -7.09 15.92 11.60
N ARG A 525 -6.16 16.88 11.68
CA ARG A 525 -4.75 16.67 11.34
C ARG A 525 -3.94 16.48 12.63
N ASN A 526 -3.12 15.44 12.68
CA ASN A 526 -2.16 15.20 13.76
C ASN A 526 -0.76 15.01 13.16
N THR A 527 0.21 15.79 13.61
CA THR A 527 1.59 15.75 13.13
C THR A 527 2.51 15.48 14.32
N HIS A 528 3.25 14.37 14.29
CA HIS A 528 4.19 14.00 15.36
C HIS A 528 5.61 13.85 14.82
N VAL A 529 6.43 14.89 15.03
CA VAL A 529 7.84 14.91 14.61
C VAL A 529 8.73 14.51 15.79
N LEU A 530 9.42 13.37 15.66
CA LEU A 530 10.25 12.79 16.74
C LEU A 530 11.59 13.53 17.00
N LYS A 531 12.01 14.43 16.09
CA LYS A 531 13.30 15.13 16.15
C LYS A 531 13.13 16.63 15.95
N THR A 532 13.43 17.13 14.76
CA THR A 532 13.41 18.56 14.43
C THR A 532 12.36 18.80 13.35
N ASP A 533 11.48 19.75 13.59
CA ASP A 533 10.61 20.34 12.59
C ASP A 533 11.16 21.74 12.22
N THR A 534 11.27 22.02 10.93
CA THR A 534 11.83 23.28 10.40
C THR A 534 10.94 23.78 9.28
N LEU A 535 10.20 24.86 9.53
CA LEU A 535 9.37 25.54 8.55
C LEU A 535 10.00 26.89 8.18
N THR A 536 10.41 27.02 6.92
CA THR A 536 10.83 28.30 6.31
C THR A 536 9.72 28.79 5.39
N VAL A 537 9.37 30.07 5.50
CA VAL A 537 8.45 30.75 4.57
C VAL A 537 9.14 32.03 4.12
N ASP A 538 9.52 32.11 2.85
CA ASP A 538 10.34 33.22 2.31
C ASP A 538 9.59 34.55 2.19
N ARG A 539 8.26 34.52 2.29
CA ARG A 539 7.37 35.69 2.22
C ARG A 539 6.41 35.71 3.41
N THR A 540 5.10 35.77 3.14
CA THR A 540 4.06 35.89 4.17
C THR A 540 3.65 34.51 4.69
N ARG A 541 3.53 34.38 6.02
CA ARG A 541 2.84 33.28 6.67
C ARG A 541 1.64 33.83 7.44
N ASP A 542 0.44 33.63 6.89
CA ASP A 542 -0.81 33.91 7.59
C ASP A 542 -1.25 32.68 8.40
N THR A 543 -1.85 32.89 9.57
CA THR A 543 -2.36 31.80 10.42
C THR A 543 -3.60 32.30 11.17
N ILE A 544 -4.76 31.72 10.87
CA ILE A 544 -6.06 32.15 11.41
C ILE A 544 -6.65 31.01 12.24
N VAL A 545 -6.50 31.10 13.56
CA VAL A 545 -7.15 30.19 14.51
C VAL A 545 -8.49 30.80 14.95
N LYS A 546 -9.61 30.24 14.49
CA LYS A 546 -10.96 30.75 14.78
C LYS A 546 -11.44 30.57 16.23
N GLN A 547 -10.71 29.78 17.03
CA GLN A 547 -11.04 29.48 18.43
C GLN A 547 -9.79 29.58 19.30
N LYS A 548 -9.35 28.48 19.93
CA LYS A 548 -8.23 28.45 20.86
C LYS A 548 -6.96 27.97 20.16
N ASP A 549 -5.91 28.78 20.20
CA ASP A 549 -4.53 28.33 19.97
C ASP A 549 -3.88 27.95 21.32
N THR A 550 -2.92 27.01 21.32
CA THR A 550 -2.20 26.57 22.53
C THR A 550 -0.83 26.00 22.17
N ALA A 551 0.24 26.65 22.64
CA ALA A 551 1.61 26.17 22.52
C ALA A 551 2.23 25.93 23.91
N GLU A 552 2.90 24.78 24.10
CA GLU A 552 3.64 24.42 25.32
C GLU A 552 5.12 24.24 25.00
N TYR A 553 5.99 25.07 25.59
CA TYR A 553 7.44 25.03 25.37
C TYR A 553 8.18 24.54 26.62
N ARG A 554 8.47 23.23 26.70
CA ARG A 554 9.08 22.62 27.90
C ARG A 554 10.51 23.03 28.20
N ASN A 555 11.28 23.44 27.18
CA ASN A 555 12.67 23.89 27.32
C ASN A 555 12.86 25.34 26.86
N GLY A 556 11.81 26.15 27.00
CA GLY A 556 11.77 27.55 26.54
C GLY A 556 11.53 27.71 25.03
N SER A 557 11.37 28.97 24.62
CA SER A 557 11.19 29.39 23.23
C SER A 557 11.96 30.68 22.97
N LYS A 558 12.25 30.96 21.70
CA LYS A 558 12.89 32.21 21.26
C LYS A 558 12.18 32.74 20.02
N LEU A 559 11.50 33.88 20.17
CA LEU A 559 11.08 34.69 19.05
C LEU A 559 12.19 35.70 18.71
N THR A 560 12.41 35.99 17.43
CA THR A 560 13.34 37.03 17.00
C THR A 560 12.74 37.72 15.79
N VAL A 561 12.48 39.02 15.92
CA VAL A 561 11.93 39.86 14.87
C VAL A 561 13.00 40.91 14.55
N SER A 562 13.53 40.88 13.32
CA SER A 562 14.61 41.76 12.88
C SER A 562 14.13 43.03 12.17
N GLY A 563 12.89 43.02 11.67
CA GLY A 563 12.18 44.21 11.20
C GLY A 563 11.35 44.87 12.31
N ALA A 564 10.48 45.80 11.95
CA ALA A 564 9.50 46.36 12.88
C ALA A 564 8.49 45.26 13.29
N LEU A 565 8.39 45.00 14.59
CA LEU A 565 7.25 44.30 15.18
C LEU A 565 6.16 45.36 15.38
N THR A 566 5.16 45.40 14.50
CA THR A 566 4.23 46.52 14.43
C THR A 566 3.34 46.63 15.68
N GLU A 567 2.47 45.63 15.92
CA GLU A 567 1.45 45.72 16.98
C GLU A 567 1.10 44.32 17.54
N HIS A 568 0.81 44.25 18.85
CA HIS A 568 0.14 43.11 19.49
C HIS A 568 -1.10 43.63 20.23
N PHE A 569 -2.30 43.30 19.75
CA PHE A 569 -3.55 43.69 20.39
C PHE A 569 -4.05 42.60 21.35
N PHE A 570 -4.50 43.01 22.54
CA PHE A 570 -5.13 42.14 23.54
C PHE A 570 -6.36 42.85 24.10
N ASP A 571 -7.56 42.39 23.76
CA ASP A 571 -8.83 43.05 24.14
C ASP A 571 -9.16 43.01 25.64
N ASN A 572 -8.46 42.18 26.42
CA ASN A 572 -8.77 41.91 27.83
C ASN A 572 -7.56 42.06 28.76
N ARG A 573 -6.92 40.94 29.15
CA ARG A 573 -5.89 40.88 30.18
C ARG A 573 -4.68 40.11 29.67
N ILE A 574 -3.50 40.68 29.89
CA ILE A 574 -2.22 39.97 29.86
C ILE A 574 -1.89 39.58 31.30
N GLU A 575 -1.56 38.31 31.55
CA GLU A 575 -1.07 37.83 32.86
C GLU A 575 0.26 37.09 32.66
N THR A 576 1.35 37.70 33.15
CA THR A 576 2.70 37.14 33.05
C THR A 576 3.19 36.77 34.45
N THR A 577 3.30 35.48 34.75
CA THR A 577 3.80 34.97 36.03
C THR A 577 5.20 34.39 35.86
N THR A 578 6.23 35.06 36.37
CA THR A 578 7.61 34.57 36.36
C THR A 578 8.04 34.06 37.74
N ARG A 579 8.69 32.89 37.79
CA ARG A 579 9.19 32.29 39.05
C ARG A 579 10.61 32.71 39.44
N LEU A 580 11.38 33.21 38.47
CA LEU A 580 12.80 33.59 38.62
C LEU A 580 13.04 35.06 38.23
N GLY A 581 11.96 35.86 38.16
CA GLY A 581 11.99 37.24 37.68
C GLY A 581 11.95 37.37 36.16
N SER A 582 11.91 38.62 35.70
CA SER A 582 11.97 39.05 34.30
C SER A 582 12.95 40.21 34.18
N LYS A 583 13.64 40.31 33.04
CA LYS A 583 14.48 41.47 32.71
C LYS A 583 14.04 42.02 31.36
N GLU A 584 13.55 43.25 31.37
CA GLU A 584 13.35 44.05 30.17
C GLU A 584 14.60 44.92 29.93
N THR A 585 14.93 45.24 28.68
CA THR A 585 16.08 46.09 28.34
C THR A 585 15.86 46.75 26.98
N VAL A 586 15.70 48.06 26.99
CA VAL A 586 15.67 48.89 25.78
C VAL A 586 17.10 49.40 25.53
N LEU A 587 17.66 49.08 24.37
CA LEU A 587 19.06 49.41 24.04
C LEU A 587 19.20 50.82 23.45
N SER A 588 18.17 51.31 22.75
CA SER A 588 18.06 52.66 22.19
C SER A 588 16.60 52.97 21.86
N GLY A 589 16.26 54.25 21.75
CA GLY A 589 14.89 54.73 21.54
C GLY A 589 14.14 55.05 22.83
N GLN A 590 12.88 55.48 22.68
CA GLN A 590 11.99 55.83 23.79
C GLN A 590 11.22 54.58 24.27
N SER A 591 11.14 54.39 25.59
CA SER A 591 10.16 53.50 26.21
C SER A 591 9.04 54.36 26.77
N GLU A 592 7.80 54.13 26.34
CA GLU A 592 6.63 54.87 26.79
C GLU A 592 5.59 53.90 27.34
N VAL A 593 5.03 54.22 28.51
CA VAL A 593 3.97 53.43 29.16
C VAL A 593 2.78 54.34 29.44
N VAL A 594 1.86 54.43 28.47
CA VAL A 594 0.63 55.23 28.59
C VAL A 594 -0.44 54.42 29.31
N VAL A 595 -0.86 54.87 30.49
CA VAL A 595 -1.93 54.24 31.28
C VAL A 595 -3.17 55.14 31.27
N ASN A 596 -4.08 54.89 30.32
CA ASN A 596 -5.34 55.64 30.18
C ASN A 596 -6.44 55.21 31.20
N ALA A 597 -6.14 54.24 32.07
CA ALA A 597 -7.02 53.77 33.13
C ALA A 597 -6.58 54.30 34.52
N GLY A 598 -7.52 54.45 35.46
CA GLY A 598 -7.36 55.35 36.61
C GLY A 598 -6.28 55.07 37.67
N LEU A 599 -5.46 54.01 37.56
CA LEU A 599 -4.32 53.78 38.46
C LEU A 599 -3.28 52.82 37.86
N ARG A 600 -2.00 53.24 37.85
CA ARG A 600 -0.84 52.34 37.81
C ARG A 600 -0.41 52.04 39.24
N HIS A 601 -0.40 50.77 39.65
CA HIS A 601 0.01 50.34 40.98
C HIS A 601 1.14 49.31 40.88
N GLU A 602 2.27 49.60 41.52
CA GLU A 602 3.46 48.76 41.54
C GLU A 602 3.82 48.43 42.99
N THR A 603 4.31 47.21 43.24
CA THR A 603 4.66 46.74 44.58
C THR A 603 6.02 46.05 44.54
N PHE A 604 6.95 46.51 45.36
CA PHE A 604 8.34 46.02 45.40
C PHE A 604 8.68 45.59 46.83
N ASP A 605 8.78 44.28 47.09
CA ASP A 605 8.99 43.74 48.45
C ASP A 605 10.38 44.02 49.04
N LYS A 606 11.37 44.35 48.20
CA LYS A 606 12.77 44.57 48.61
C LYS A 606 13.28 45.98 48.37
N GLY A 607 12.94 46.58 47.22
CA GLY A 607 13.39 47.92 46.85
C GLY A 607 13.27 48.18 45.36
N LEU A 608 13.35 49.46 45.01
CA LEU A 608 13.38 49.99 43.66
C LEU A 608 14.65 50.85 43.52
N LEU A 609 15.38 50.68 42.42
CA LEU A 609 16.50 51.55 42.03
C LEU A 609 16.16 52.15 40.67
N VAL A 610 16.19 53.48 40.59
CA VAL A 610 16.09 54.23 39.34
C VAL A 610 17.41 54.97 39.17
N ASP A 611 18.15 54.65 38.10
CA ASP A 611 19.44 55.26 37.76
C ASP A 611 19.25 56.10 36.49
N VAL A 612 19.51 57.41 36.59
CA VAL A 612 19.20 58.40 35.54
C VAL A 612 20.44 59.25 35.31
N LYS A 613 20.92 59.29 34.07
CA LYS A 613 22.21 59.91 33.72
C LYS A 613 22.13 61.35 33.24
N GLU A 614 21.03 61.75 32.63
CA GLU A 614 20.89 63.07 31.99
C GLU A 614 19.86 63.96 32.71
N GLY A 615 18.65 63.45 32.97
CA GLY A 615 17.62 64.16 33.74
C GLY A 615 16.36 63.33 33.95
N MET A 616 15.60 63.66 34.99
CA MET A 616 14.28 63.08 35.30
C MET A 616 13.31 64.23 35.55
N ASP A 617 12.27 64.33 34.72
CA ASP A 617 11.17 65.26 34.91
C ASP A 617 9.95 64.50 35.46
N GLU A 618 9.36 65.00 36.54
CA GLU A 618 8.09 64.53 37.10
C GLU A 618 7.09 65.69 37.09
N GLU A 619 6.13 65.67 36.15
CA GLU A 619 5.07 66.68 36.04
C GLU A 619 3.72 66.13 36.53
N ILE A 620 3.02 66.90 37.35
CA ILE A 620 1.70 66.55 37.89
C ILE A 620 0.73 67.70 37.61
N HIS A 621 -0.10 67.52 36.58
CA HIS A 621 -1.04 68.57 36.16
C HIS A 621 -2.20 68.79 37.15
N THR A 622 -2.68 67.74 37.83
CA THR A 622 -3.74 67.85 38.87
C THR A 622 -3.55 66.78 39.96
N GLY A 623 -3.91 67.11 41.20
CA GLY A 623 -3.77 66.23 42.36
C GLY A 623 -2.56 66.56 43.25
N ASN A 624 -2.23 65.67 44.19
CA ASN A 624 -1.12 65.83 45.14
C ASN A 624 -0.03 64.79 44.87
N SER A 625 1.24 65.18 44.80
CA SER A 625 2.34 64.25 45.04
C SER A 625 2.45 63.95 46.53
N ILE A 626 2.53 62.68 46.92
CA ILE A 626 2.66 62.27 48.34
C ILE A 626 3.78 61.23 48.45
N LEU A 627 4.98 61.72 48.78
CA LEU A 627 6.12 60.87 49.16
C LEU A 627 6.06 60.58 50.66
N LYS A 628 5.91 59.30 51.04
CA LYS A 628 5.71 58.89 52.44
C LYS A 628 6.61 57.73 52.85
N THR A 629 7.66 58.02 53.61
CA THR A 629 8.45 57.00 54.33
C THR A 629 7.71 56.57 55.59
N LEU A 630 7.29 55.30 55.68
CA LEU A 630 6.58 54.76 56.85
C LEU A 630 7.52 54.41 58.01
N ALA A 631 8.72 53.90 57.70
CA ALA A 631 9.79 53.61 58.64
C ALA A 631 11.14 53.74 57.91
N GLY A 632 12.19 54.15 58.63
CA GLY A 632 13.52 54.41 58.07
C GLY A 632 13.82 55.90 57.84
N ASN A 633 15.05 56.19 57.39
CA ASN A 633 15.48 57.54 57.04
C ASN A 633 15.27 57.80 55.53
N ARG A 634 14.92 59.03 55.15
CA ARG A 634 15.00 59.51 53.76
C ARG A 634 16.20 60.45 53.67
N GLN A 635 17.17 60.12 52.82
CA GLN A 635 18.35 60.93 52.58
C GLN A 635 18.30 61.46 51.15
N GLU A 636 18.49 62.77 51.00
CA GLU A 636 18.67 63.47 49.72
C GLU A 636 20.06 64.10 49.75
N THR A 637 20.82 63.98 48.66
CA THR A 637 22.22 64.41 48.59
C THR A 637 22.47 65.05 47.22
N TYR A 638 23.01 66.26 47.22
CA TYR A 638 23.25 67.06 46.01
C TYR A 638 24.74 67.45 45.95
N GLN A 639 25.38 67.30 44.78
CA GLN A 639 26.82 67.59 44.63
C GLN A 639 27.12 69.03 44.23
N THR A 640 26.26 69.65 43.42
CA THR A 640 26.50 70.98 42.81
C THR A 640 25.55 72.07 43.33
N GLY A 641 24.38 71.69 43.85
CA GLY A 641 23.38 72.58 44.43
C GLY A 641 21.98 71.98 44.42
N TRP A 642 21.04 72.65 45.08
CA TRP A 642 19.61 72.37 45.00
C TRP A 642 18.84 73.70 45.01
N GLN A 643 17.66 73.71 44.42
CA GLN A 643 16.75 74.86 44.39
C GLN A 643 15.32 74.37 44.64
N ARG A 644 14.54 75.15 45.40
CA ARG A 644 13.12 74.86 45.68
C ARG A 644 12.33 76.16 45.57
N ASP A 645 11.69 76.37 44.42
CA ASP A 645 10.88 77.55 44.19
C ASP A 645 9.41 77.28 44.54
N VAL A 646 8.86 78.06 45.47
CA VAL A 646 7.41 78.10 45.74
C VAL A 646 6.87 79.37 45.07
N VAL A 647 6.57 79.27 43.78
CA VAL A 647 6.18 80.40 42.92
C VAL A 647 4.78 80.97 43.28
N GLY A 648 3.95 80.18 43.97
CA GLY A 648 2.68 80.63 44.55
C GLY A 648 2.19 79.70 45.65
N GLY A 649 1.52 80.26 46.67
CA GLY A 649 1.10 79.54 47.88
C GLY A 649 2.02 79.80 49.07
N GLY A 650 2.09 78.85 50.01
CA GLY A 650 2.95 78.96 51.20
C GLY A 650 3.53 77.61 51.60
N GLY A 651 4.82 77.60 51.96
CA GLY A 651 5.52 76.42 52.48
C GLY A 651 5.38 76.27 54.01
N LYS A 652 5.50 75.04 54.51
CA LYS A 652 5.53 74.77 55.96
C LYS A 652 6.29 73.49 56.31
N ASP A 653 7.47 73.63 56.89
CA ASP A 653 8.20 72.52 57.49
C ASP A 653 7.77 72.30 58.96
N ASN A 654 7.49 71.05 59.34
CA ASN A 654 7.10 70.69 60.71
C ASN A 654 8.11 69.68 61.28
N ILE A 655 9.08 70.19 62.04
CA ILE A 655 10.21 69.42 62.55
C ILE A 655 10.00 69.14 64.05
N LYS A 656 10.09 67.86 64.47
CA LYS A 656 9.81 67.42 65.86
C LYS A 656 11.04 66.90 66.64
N GLY A 657 12.07 66.41 65.95
CA GLY A 657 13.42 66.26 66.50
C GLY A 657 14.29 67.39 65.95
N GLY A 658 15.34 67.82 66.66
CA GLY A 658 16.06 69.06 66.34
C GLY A 658 16.54 69.19 64.88
N LEU A 659 16.53 70.43 64.38
CA LEU A 659 17.16 70.82 63.11
C LEU A 659 18.57 71.34 63.40
N GLU A 660 19.54 70.91 62.60
CA GLU A 660 20.89 71.44 62.57
C GLU A 660 21.19 71.85 61.11
N GLU A 661 21.56 73.11 60.91
CA GLU A 661 21.97 73.66 59.62
C GLU A 661 23.42 74.12 59.72
N THR A 662 24.30 73.51 58.94
CA THR A 662 25.74 73.79 58.95
C THR A 662 26.18 74.29 57.58
N ILE A 663 26.80 75.48 57.55
CA ILE A 663 27.41 76.07 56.36
C ILE A 663 28.90 76.16 56.64
N GLU A 664 29.68 75.28 56.00
CA GLU A 664 31.13 75.19 56.24
C GLU A 664 31.90 76.39 55.63
N THR A 665 31.41 76.92 54.51
CA THR A 665 31.95 78.12 53.85
C THR A 665 30.85 78.89 53.12
N GLY A 666 30.80 80.22 53.28
CA GLY A 666 29.83 81.11 52.62
C GLY A 666 28.84 81.75 53.59
N ASP A 667 27.95 82.58 53.07
CA ASP A 667 27.01 83.38 53.86
C ASP A 667 25.64 82.69 54.04
N HIS A 668 25.12 82.68 55.27
CA HIS A 668 23.72 82.36 55.52
C HIS A 668 22.86 83.62 55.34
N ASN A 669 22.16 83.73 54.20
CA ASN A 669 21.27 84.86 53.93
C ASN A 669 19.79 84.46 54.11
N SER A 670 19.16 84.96 55.17
CA SER A 670 17.71 84.84 55.39
C SER A 670 17.04 86.21 55.25
N THR A 671 16.23 86.38 54.20
CA THR A 671 15.65 87.67 53.83
C THR A 671 14.13 87.61 53.85
N VAL A 672 13.50 88.51 54.63
CA VAL A 672 12.05 88.75 54.60
C VAL A 672 11.82 90.18 54.11
N SER A 673 11.34 90.33 52.88
CA SER A 673 11.33 91.63 52.16
C SER A 673 10.17 92.56 52.53
N SER A 674 9.05 92.04 53.02
CA SER A 674 7.84 92.82 53.35
C SER A 674 7.03 92.29 54.54
N GLY A 675 7.54 91.29 55.25
CA GLY A 675 6.88 90.63 56.39
C GLY A 675 7.74 90.63 57.65
N ASN A 676 7.20 90.06 58.73
CA ASN A 676 7.91 89.98 60.00
C ASN A 676 8.76 88.71 60.11
N TYR A 677 9.99 88.84 60.59
CA TYR A 677 10.80 87.71 61.05
C TYR A 677 10.50 87.44 62.54
N HIS A 678 10.01 86.23 62.87
CA HIS A 678 9.65 85.84 64.24
C HIS A 678 10.41 84.58 64.67
N GLY A 679 11.42 84.74 65.54
CA GLY A 679 12.10 83.65 66.24
C GLY A 679 11.70 83.56 67.71
N LYS A 680 11.57 82.33 68.25
CA LYS A 680 11.36 82.10 69.69
C LYS A 680 12.09 80.84 70.15
N ALA A 681 13.03 80.98 71.07
CA ALA A 681 13.77 79.89 71.69
C ALA A 681 13.89 80.10 73.22
N GLN A 682 14.22 79.05 73.97
CA GLN A 682 14.51 79.17 75.42
C GLN A 682 15.84 79.90 75.69
N LYS A 683 16.81 79.74 74.78
CA LYS A 683 18.07 80.48 74.75
C LYS A 683 18.38 80.79 73.29
N VAL A 684 18.75 82.04 73.01
CA VAL A 684 19.39 82.42 71.75
C VAL A 684 20.84 82.76 72.09
N THR A 685 21.79 82.24 71.31
CA THR A 685 23.21 82.60 71.40
C THR A 685 23.62 83.07 70.01
N ILE A 686 24.15 84.29 69.91
CA ILE A 686 24.75 84.83 68.70
C ILE A 686 26.19 85.17 69.09
N GLU A 687 27.15 84.57 68.40
CA GLU A 687 28.57 84.73 68.68
C GLU A 687 29.29 85.07 67.37
N ALA A 688 29.75 86.32 67.25
CA ALA A 688 30.71 86.69 66.23
C ALA A 688 32.10 86.42 66.78
N THR A 689 32.78 85.39 66.26
CA THR A 689 34.15 85.03 66.68
C THR A 689 35.20 86.00 66.11
N ALA A 690 34.86 86.76 65.07
CA ALA A 690 35.56 87.95 64.60
C ALA A 690 34.57 88.90 63.90
N GLY A 691 34.81 90.22 63.99
CA GLY A 691 33.95 91.25 63.41
C GLY A 691 32.83 91.74 64.34
N ASP A 692 31.98 92.64 63.82
CA ASP A 692 30.91 93.29 64.57
C ASP A 692 29.55 92.59 64.40
N VAL A 693 28.75 92.56 65.48
CA VAL A 693 27.33 92.16 65.40
C VAL A 693 26.48 93.41 65.13
N ASP A 694 26.27 93.70 63.85
CA ASP A 694 25.48 94.84 63.39
C ASP A 694 23.97 94.56 63.49
N ILE A 695 23.26 95.27 64.38
CA ILE A 695 21.79 95.29 64.43
C ILE A 695 21.31 96.69 64.11
N LYS A 696 20.64 96.84 62.95
CA LYS A 696 20.14 98.13 62.45
C LYS A 696 18.61 98.12 62.43
N ALA A 697 18.02 98.94 63.28
CA ALA A 697 16.58 99.20 63.33
C ALA A 697 16.32 100.68 63.06
N SER A 698 15.29 100.99 62.26
CA SER A 698 14.87 102.36 61.95
C SER A 698 13.80 102.92 62.90
N GLY A 699 13.22 102.05 63.75
CA GLY A 699 12.33 102.41 64.85
C GLY A 699 12.93 102.01 66.21
N ASP A 700 12.10 101.92 67.23
CA ASP A 700 12.54 101.60 68.59
C ASP A 700 13.22 100.23 68.69
N PHE A 701 14.40 100.19 69.29
CA PHE A 701 15.14 98.97 69.58
C PHE A 701 15.14 98.70 71.09
N THR A 702 14.32 97.72 71.50
CA THR A 702 14.01 97.47 72.91
C THR A 702 14.60 96.15 73.39
N PHE A 703 15.40 96.18 74.46
CA PHE A 703 15.82 95.00 75.22
C PHE A 703 15.09 94.95 76.57
N GLU A 704 14.21 93.98 76.75
CA GLU A 704 13.56 93.69 78.03
C GLU A 704 14.17 92.44 78.69
N GLY A 705 14.59 92.56 79.95
CA GLY A 705 15.14 91.43 80.70
C GLY A 705 15.55 91.79 82.12
N ASN A 706 15.23 90.92 83.08
CA ASN A 706 15.43 91.19 84.52
C ASN A 706 16.91 91.30 84.97
N HIS A 707 17.88 90.98 84.12
CA HIS A 707 19.30 90.90 84.47
C HIS A 707 20.25 91.45 83.39
N VAL A 708 19.96 92.63 82.83
CA VAL A 708 20.88 93.31 81.89
C VAL A 708 22.11 93.84 82.64
N LYS A 709 23.20 93.05 82.65
CA LYS A 709 24.45 93.37 83.37
C LYS A 709 25.48 94.02 82.44
N ARG A 710 25.58 95.35 82.47
CA ARG A 710 26.65 96.10 81.78
C ARG A 710 27.98 96.02 82.55
N VAL A 711 29.08 95.79 81.83
CA VAL A 711 30.46 95.81 82.35
C VAL A 711 31.20 96.91 81.59
N ASN A 712 31.51 98.02 82.27
CA ASN A 712 31.76 99.30 81.62
C ASN A 712 33.26 99.68 81.60
N ARG A 713 33.74 100.34 80.54
CA ARG A 713 34.80 101.34 80.65
C ARG A 713 34.69 102.42 79.57
N VAL A 714 34.26 103.62 80.01
CA VAL A 714 34.13 104.89 79.29
C VAL A 714 33.00 104.96 78.26
N LEU A 715 32.11 105.94 78.51
CA LEU A 715 31.06 106.40 77.60
C LEU A 715 31.23 107.92 77.45
N LEU A 716 31.36 108.40 76.21
CA LEU A 716 31.18 109.80 75.86
C LEU A 716 29.76 109.96 75.32
N TRP A 717 28.93 110.73 76.01
CA TRP A 717 27.58 111.10 75.55
C TRP A 717 27.57 112.63 75.47
N ASP A 718 27.52 113.16 74.25
CA ASP A 718 27.52 114.61 73.97
C ASP A 718 26.06 115.09 73.85
N TRP A 719 25.65 116.01 74.74
CA TRP A 719 24.26 116.45 74.89
C TRP A 719 24.21 117.97 75.06
N SER A 720 23.69 118.68 74.06
CA SER A 720 23.32 120.10 74.17
C SER A 720 21.79 120.25 74.34
N PRO A 721 21.28 121.24 75.11
CA PRO A 721 19.89 121.23 75.56
C PRO A 721 18.96 122.23 74.84
N THR A 722 17.72 121.80 74.58
CA THR A 722 16.56 122.71 74.49
C THR A 722 15.30 122.09 75.09
N ALA A 723 15.05 122.44 76.36
CA ALA A 723 13.77 122.42 77.09
C ALA A 723 12.91 121.12 77.11
N VAL A 724 12.87 120.49 78.29
CA VAL A 724 11.67 119.79 78.80
C VAL A 724 11.06 120.65 79.91
N LEU A 725 9.74 120.85 79.87
CA LEU A 725 9.00 121.75 80.76
C LEU A 725 7.79 121.01 81.34
N ALA A 726 7.73 120.88 82.68
CA ALA A 726 6.53 120.44 83.38
C ALA A 726 6.46 121.08 84.78
N THR A 727 5.35 121.78 85.03
CA THR A 727 5.06 122.50 86.27
C THR A 727 4.60 121.56 87.39
N GLY A 728 5.20 121.63 88.58
CA GLY A 728 4.78 120.86 89.75
C GLY A 728 5.66 121.09 90.99
N LEU A 729 5.37 122.14 91.75
CA LEU A 729 6.10 122.50 92.99
C LEU A 729 5.45 121.90 94.24
N SER A 730 6.18 121.03 94.92
CA SER A 730 6.18 120.86 96.39
C SER A 730 7.47 120.12 96.76
N SER A 731 8.44 120.72 97.46
CA SER A 731 8.53 120.78 98.93
C SER A 731 8.12 119.46 99.63
N ALA A 732 8.96 118.79 100.41
CA ALA A 732 10.40 118.95 100.59
C ALA A 732 10.99 117.67 101.21
N THR A 733 12.06 117.14 100.61
CA THR A 733 13.18 116.51 101.34
C THR A 733 12.78 115.44 102.36
N TYR A 734 13.51 115.39 103.47
CA TYR A 734 13.06 114.99 104.80
C TYR A 734 11.58 115.33 105.06
N GLY A 735 10.76 114.30 104.97
CA GLY A 735 9.64 114.10 105.87
C GLY A 735 10.07 113.49 107.21
N VAL A 736 11.16 113.97 107.84
CA VAL A 736 11.31 113.81 109.29
C VAL A 736 10.97 115.14 109.93
N ASN A 737 9.65 115.32 110.10
CA ASN A 737 9.09 116.27 111.04
C ASN A 737 9.64 115.91 112.43
N ASN A 738 10.46 116.79 113.04
CA ASN A 738 11.29 116.40 114.18
C ASN A 738 11.21 117.40 115.33
N SER A 739 10.78 116.95 116.50
CA SER A 739 11.52 117.21 117.74
C SER A 739 11.04 116.37 118.93
N ASN A 740 11.99 115.56 119.42
CA ASN A 740 12.23 115.24 120.84
C ASN A 740 11.35 114.20 121.58
N ALA A 741 12.10 113.19 122.09
CA ALA A 741 11.84 112.27 123.21
C ALA A 741 10.93 111.03 122.96
N GLY A 742 11.46 109.85 123.33
CA GLY A 742 10.81 108.54 123.18
C GLY A 742 10.97 107.94 121.78
N LEU A 743 12.16 107.57 121.29
CA LEU A 743 13.29 106.92 121.97
C LEU A 743 12.95 105.54 122.57
N THR A 744 12.73 104.56 121.71
CA THR A 744 12.99 103.13 121.97
C THR A 744 13.47 102.56 120.64
N ILE A 745 14.77 102.38 120.37
CA ILE A 745 15.80 101.68 121.16
C ILE A 745 15.44 100.21 121.38
N THR A 746 15.58 99.47 120.29
CA THR A 746 16.10 98.09 120.28
C THR A 746 17.34 98.13 119.37
N SER A 747 18.46 98.76 119.74
CA SER A 747 19.52 98.31 120.67
C SER A 747 19.97 96.86 120.52
N ASN A 748 21.30 96.68 120.59
CA ASN A 748 22.03 95.41 120.56
C ASN A 748 21.97 94.70 119.20
N ILE A 749 22.87 94.99 118.25
CA ILE A 749 24.35 95.03 118.36
C ILE A 749 24.91 93.73 118.98
N LYS A 750 25.54 92.92 118.13
CA LYS A 750 26.81 92.27 118.46
C LYS A 750 27.80 92.49 117.32
N LYS A 751 28.82 93.32 117.62
CA LYS A 751 30.08 93.56 116.89
C LYS A 751 30.02 94.10 115.45
N MET A 752 30.23 95.41 115.37
CA MET A 752 31.04 96.07 114.33
C MET A 752 32.39 96.45 114.94
N ASP A 753 33.46 96.30 114.16
CA ASP A 753 34.88 96.71 114.35
C ASP A 753 35.45 96.76 112.91
N ALA A 754 36.35 97.63 112.43
CA ALA A 754 36.92 98.94 112.83
C ALA A 754 37.44 99.59 111.49
N THR A 755 37.77 100.88 111.29
CA THR A 755 38.26 101.98 112.15
C THR A 755 38.08 103.36 111.45
N ALA A 756 38.04 104.46 112.24
CA ALA A 756 38.45 105.89 112.02
C ALA A 756 38.75 106.48 110.59
N GLN A 757 38.53 107.78 110.23
CA GLN A 757 38.16 109.02 110.97
C GLN A 757 37.80 110.24 110.03
N ILE A 758 37.28 111.36 110.59
CA ILE A 758 37.41 112.80 110.17
C ILE A 758 36.67 113.31 108.88
N LEU A 759 36.26 114.60 108.68
CA LEU A 759 35.62 115.66 109.54
C LEU A 759 35.16 116.91 108.70
N ASN A 760 33.95 117.48 108.94
CA ASN A 760 33.46 118.89 108.67
C ASN A 760 33.46 119.48 107.22
N MET A 761 32.69 120.53 106.78
CA MET A 761 31.52 121.32 107.28
C MET A 761 30.83 122.17 106.14
N TYR A 762 29.47 122.24 106.12
CA TYR A 762 28.51 123.37 105.78
C TYR A 762 28.57 124.37 104.56
N ALA A 763 27.36 124.57 103.95
CA ALA A 763 26.62 125.85 103.60
C ALA A 763 26.58 126.58 102.19
N HIS A 764 25.38 126.52 101.53
CA HIS A 764 24.45 127.54 100.91
C HIS A 764 24.75 128.69 99.86
N GLN A 765 23.86 128.75 98.80
CA GLN A 765 23.05 129.87 98.18
C GLN A 765 23.42 130.78 96.93
N ALA A 766 22.62 130.63 95.83
CA ALA A 766 21.78 131.60 95.01
C ALA A 766 22.21 132.59 93.84
N ASN A 767 21.45 132.52 92.70
CA ASN A 767 20.81 133.58 91.80
C ASN A 767 21.26 134.08 90.35
N PHE A 768 20.31 134.01 89.37
CA PHE A 768 19.88 134.80 88.13
C PHE A 768 20.74 135.24 86.85
N GLY A 769 20.22 135.00 85.59
CA GLY A 769 20.03 136.04 84.48
C GLY A 769 20.50 135.95 82.96
N ALA A 770 19.59 135.66 81.96
CA ALA A 770 19.31 136.26 80.58
C ALA A 770 20.18 136.31 79.22
N VAL A 771 19.55 135.90 78.06
CA VAL A 771 19.53 136.41 76.59
C VAL A 771 20.64 136.03 75.49
N SER A 772 20.51 136.42 74.17
CA SER A 772 20.64 135.58 72.89
C SER A 772 21.45 136.03 71.60
N PHE A 773 21.60 135.12 70.56
CA PHE A 773 21.76 135.26 69.03
C PHE A 773 23.05 134.85 68.18
N SER A 774 22.91 133.83 67.27
CA SER A 774 23.33 133.57 65.82
C SER A 774 24.77 133.56 65.13
N ASN A 775 25.06 132.47 64.34
CA ASN A 775 25.53 132.33 62.89
C ASN A 775 26.99 131.93 62.35
N VAL A 776 27.04 131.00 61.33
CA VAL A 776 27.97 130.80 60.11
C VAL A 776 29.27 129.88 60.04
N VAL A 777 29.20 128.77 59.24
CA VAL A 777 30.01 128.13 58.09
C VAL A 777 31.58 127.85 58.03
N ALA A 778 32.00 126.70 57.41
CA ALA A 778 33.27 126.30 56.66
C ALA A 778 34.51 125.59 57.38
N GLU A 779 35.47 124.81 56.78
CA GLU A 779 35.64 123.95 55.53
C GLU A 779 36.96 123.04 55.46
N GLU A 780 37.03 122.06 54.52
CA GLU A 780 38.16 121.34 53.78
C GLU A 780 39.33 120.39 54.31
N HIS A 781 39.50 119.23 53.59
CA HIS A 781 40.67 118.47 53.00
C HIS A 781 41.78 117.54 53.67
N ALA A 782 41.86 116.28 53.15
CA ALA A 782 43.00 115.50 52.53
C ALA A 782 44.05 114.55 53.25
N GLY A 783 44.19 113.28 52.76
CA GLY A 783 45.47 112.64 52.27
C GLY A 783 46.22 111.43 52.97
N GLY A 784 46.40 110.27 52.28
CA GLY A 784 47.74 109.61 52.05
C GLY A 784 48.28 108.26 52.70
N PHE A 785 48.18 107.12 51.98
CA PHE A 785 49.22 106.09 51.57
C PHE A 785 50.12 105.14 52.47
N TRP A 786 50.07 103.81 52.13
CA TRP A 786 51.10 102.68 52.07
C TRP A 786 51.74 101.93 53.28
N GLY A 787 51.96 100.58 53.14
CA GLY A 787 53.24 99.93 53.57
C GLY A 787 53.39 98.46 54.10
N ALA A 788 53.06 97.40 53.33
CA ALA A 788 53.79 96.11 53.18
C ALA A 788 54.32 95.13 54.32
N LEU A 789 54.11 93.82 54.05
CA LEU A 789 55.06 92.65 54.08
C LEU A 789 54.90 91.44 55.05
N LYS A 790 55.27 90.24 54.52
CA LYS A 790 54.97 88.84 54.90
C LYS A 790 55.86 88.19 56.00
N GLY A 791 55.41 87.05 56.55
CA GLY A 791 56.22 86.02 57.25
C GLY A 791 55.57 84.62 57.23
N PHE A 792 56.36 83.52 57.17
CA PHE A 792 55.92 82.15 56.82
C PHE A 792 56.85 81.08 57.46
N VAL A 793 56.33 80.02 58.11
CA VAL A 793 57.10 78.87 58.69
C VAL A 793 56.17 77.63 58.74
N LEU A 794 56.34 76.57 57.92
CA LEU A 794 57.06 75.28 58.16
C LEU A 794 56.52 74.46 59.37
N PHE A 795 56.40 73.11 59.36
CA PHE A 795 56.98 72.03 58.54
C PHE A 795 56.00 70.82 58.48
N GLY A 796 56.11 69.95 57.47
CA GLY A 796 55.42 68.64 57.42
C GLY A 796 55.26 68.10 56.01
#